data_AF-A0A2M7RLD2-F1
#
_entry.id   AF-A0A2M7RLD2-F1
#
_cell.length_a   1.000
_cell.length_b   1.000
_cell.length_c   1.000
_cell.angle_alpha   90.00
_cell.angle_beta   90.00
_cell.angle_gamma   90.00
#
_symmetry.space_group_name_H-M   'P 1'
#
loop_
_entity.id
_entity.type
_entity.pdbx_description
1 polymer ?
#
loop_
_entity_poly.entity_id
_entity_poly.type
_entity_poly.pdbx_seq_one_letter_code
_entity_poly.pdbx_strand_id
1 'polypeptide(L)'
;MKKQFFIPIGILLILMFSIIIYAENESTTNEGDSNSLDEQANQETSSSTPITESNQENGETEFNADPGITPDSPLYFIDDLAERVSVGNNPEKALQYKEEKIAEAQVMVDKEMPEEAQKVLDKALEYNDIVEIEVSPDIQGKVKESGERVQSAINNMKEKTEGEQWKEVNEGFDENIEKEKRVGTAAELSSKIKELCETLAKLDPLQYADSCKSKDNSPKWMKEQDKELTAEQEQQSRIFFDELSACFENPKQCDCKSMGVQKFEDFCVEQSALAVKCMDGDKTACENMNNGAPEDLLPDYLIPVMKKVEAKYSNAQFDNFAPEECVKANAKTPEECNRIMFKLNAPQECLDAKLTGESREDEAKCRNIMFQENTPKECADAGITPQDKDGARKCTKIMFQSRAPQQCLDIGLTGESREDEKKCRELMQNQGEDYKQGTNTYAPQFNRDCNSIKDVNEKMKCFEEFYNNAQVQIKDDFRQREMIDQNTGEKITAEEEAQRKVCRDKGMGTILENENGKRIVICVDKNQPGAQGGQQCQGQDQIEKLKQDCKSRGQDAQVENRGGCPWVICIGQGNQNSMNQQPGQYVAGDKSGIKCPDNICDDYEKMNSYACPEDCGGTRQPGNYPQQQPGDYQQPENRIDEQQQPNQNQENFCSGQAPSCAPNGAPYCQNGNWVCPQAPQQEQQTQQEQQPQTSPSPTETAPATESSPAPEPSAPITGGTITGRIIVSNYGDENSRDGDRFLDYWFNR
;
A
#
# COMPACT_ATOMS: atom_id res chain seq x y z
N MET A 1 9.90 -78.92 37.83
CA MET A 1 11.19 -78.30 38.22
C MET A 1 11.21 -76.89 37.66
N LYS A 2 11.00 -75.87 38.50
CA LYS A 2 10.95 -74.45 38.11
C LYS A 2 12.20 -73.76 38.65
N LYS A 3 12.98 -73.10 37.78
CA LYS A 3 14.10 -72.23 38.14
C LYS A 3 13.56 -70.81 38.37
N GLN A 4 13.87 -70.24 39.54
CA GLN A 4 13.75 -68.81 39.81
C GLN A 4 15.07 -68.13 39.43
N PHE A 5 14.99 -67.01 38.73
CA PHE A 5 16.12 -66.11 38.46
C PHE A 5 15.84 -64.78 39.19
N PHE A 6 16.83 -64.37 39.99
CA PHE A 6 16.88 -63.14 40.77
C PHE A 6 17.29 -61.95 39.90
N ILE A 7 16.46 -60.90 39.80
CA ILE A 7 16.85 -59.49 39.60
C ILE A 7 15.71 -58.65 40.24
N PRO A 8 15.94 -57.89 41.33
CA PRO A 8 16.07 -56.43 41.16
C PRO A 8 16.93 -55.75 42.25
N ILE A 9 18.10 -55.22 41.85
CA ILE A 9 18.89 -54.28 42.69
C ILE A 9 19.13 -52.94 41.95
N GLY A 10 18.87 -52.86 40.64
CA GLY A 10 19.16 -51.66 39.85
C GLY A 10 18.19 -50.47 40.04
N ILE A 11 16.97 -50.69 40.54
CA ILE A 11 15.94 -49.63 40.63
C ILE A 11 16.00 -48.87 41.97
N LEU A 12 16.67 -49.41 42.99
CA LEU A 12 16.72 -48.78 44.33
C LEU A 12 17.75 -47.64 44.42
N LEU A 13 18.77 -47.61 43.55
CA LEU A 13 19.82 -46.57 43.59
C LEU A 13 19.39 -45.26 42.92
N ILE A 14 18.41 -45.28 42.00
CA ILE A 14 17.93 -44.08 41.31
C ILE A 14 16.96 -43.28 42.20
N LEU A 15 16.26 -43.92 43.14
CA LEU A 15 15.33 -43.23 44.06
C LEU A 15 16.01 -42.56 45.27
N MET A 16 17.27 -42.89 45.59
CA MET A 16 17.98 -42.30 46.73
C MET A 16 18.56 -40.90 46.45
N PHE A 17 18.58 -40.44 45.20
CA PHE A 17 19.09 -39.10 44.86
C PHE A 17 18.00 -38.01 44.73
N SER A 18 16.72 -38.33 44.92
CA SER A 18 15.62 -37.37 44.75
C SER A 18 15.09 -36.74 46.06
N ILE A 19 15.79 -36.88 47.20
CA ILE A 19 15.32 -36.32 48.48
C ILE A 19 16.43 -35.50 49.16
N ILE A 20 16.74 -34.31 48.61
CA ILE A 20 17.26 -33.18 49.40
C ILE A 20 16.66 -31.88 48.84
N ILE A 21 15.45 -31.53 49.28
CA ILE A 21 14.95 -30.16 49.42
C ILE A 21 14.10 -30.14 50.70
N TYR A 22 14.44 -29.28 51.67
CA TYR A 22 13.57 -28.42 52.49
C TYR A 22 14.46 -27.56 53.43
N ALA A 23 14.40 -26.23 53.30
CA ALA A 23 13.91 -25.21 54.26
C ALA A 23 14.63 -25.20 55.64
N GLU A 24 14.99 -24.07 56.27
CA GLU A 24 14.15 -22.93 56.69
C GLU A 24 15.06 -21.90 57.41
N ASN A 25 14.75 -20.59 57.34
CA ASN A 25 14.75 -19.71 58.53
C ASN A 25 14.20 -18.31 58.24
N GLU A 26 13.10 -17.98 58.92
CA GLU A 26 12.65 -16.61 59.21
C GLU A 26 13.43 -16.04 60.40
N SER A 27 13.68 -14.72 60.41
CA SER A 27 13.28 -13.86 61.54
C SER A 27 13.56 -12.37 61.31
N THR A 28 12.52 -11.58 61.60
CA THR A 28 12.48 -10.23 62.21
C THR A 28 13.01 -8.98 61.48
N THR A 29 12.04 -8.08 61.30
CA THR A 29 12.05 -6.62 61.13
C THR A 29 13.09 -5.82 61.92
N ASN A 30 13.67 -4.81 61.26
CA ASN A 30 13.91 -3.49 61.86
C ASN A 30 13.93 -2.38 60.80
N GLU A 31 13.31 -1.27 61.17
CA GLU A 31 13.29 0.04 60.50
C GLU A 31 14.71 0.63 60.36
N GLY A 32 14.92 1.42 59.31
CA GLY A 32 16.13 2.25 59.18
C GLY A 32 16.28 2.85 57.78
N ASP A 33 16.01 4.15 57.70
CA ASP A 33 16.21 5.08 56.58
C ASP A 33 17.47 4.85 55.73
N SER A 34 17.40 5.18 54.43
CA SER A 34 18.23 6.21 53.74
C SER A 34 18.50 5.88 52.26
N ASN A 35 18.26 6.88 51.40
CA ASN A 35 18.87 7.16 50.08
C ASN A 35 18.37 6.32 48.89
N SER A 36 17.52 6.87 48.03
CA SER A 36 17.85 7.80 46.92
C SER A 36 18.80 7.19 45.91
N LEU A 37 18.28 6.75 44.76
CA LEU A 37 19.02 6.71 43.51
C LEU A 37 18.05 6.96 42.36
N ASP A 38 18.45 7.96 41.58
CA ASP A 38 17.69 8.66 40.56
C ASP A 38 17.29 7.78 39.38
N GLU A 39 16.06 8.02 38.95
CA GLU A 39 15.51 7.65 37.66
C GLU A 39 16.00 8.68 36.62
N GLN A 40 17.01 8.32 35.83
CA GLN A 40 17.35 9.05 34.60
C GLN A 40 16.90 8.24 33.40
N ALA A 41 15.82 8.73 32.79
CA ALA A 41 15.37 8.37 31.46
C ALA A 41 16.42 8.82 30.42
N ASN A 42 16.93 7.87 29.64
CA ASN A 42 17.68 8.17 28.42
C ASN A 42 16.71 8.29 27.24
N GLN A 43 16.65 9.49 26.68
CA GLN A 43 16.13 9.78 25.34
C GLN A 43 17.18 9.31 24.31
N GLU A 44 16.93 8.19 23.64
CA GLU A 44 17.62 7.87 22.40
C GLU A 44 16.77 8.31 21.22
N THR A 45 17.24 9.34 20.52
CA THR A 45 16.70 9.81 19.26
C THR A 45 17.38 9.02 18.16
N SER A 46 16.67 8.09 17.54
CA SER A 46 17.16 7.25 16.45
C SER A 46 17.25 8.06 15.16
N SER A 47 18.46 8.54 14.82
CA SER A 47 18.79 9.02 13.48
C SER A 47 19.54 7.93 12.71
N SER A 48 18.89 7.36 11.70
CA SER A 48 19.46 6.38 10.79
C SER A 48 20.60 7.02 9.98
N THR A 49 21.83 6.66 10.34
CA THR A 49 23.04 6.99 9.57
C THR A 49 23.34 5.81 8.64
N PRO A 50 23.71 6.03 7.36
CA PRO A 50 24.13 4.94 6.49
C PRO A 50 25.37 4.26 7.09
N ILE A 51 25.34 2.93 7.19
CA ILE A 51 26.47 2.13 7.65
C ILE A 51 27.63 2.35 6.69
N THR A 52 28.54 3.23 7.10
CA THR A 52 29.88 3.32 6.53
C THR A 52 30.67 2.19 7.16
N GLU A 53 31.31 1.33 6.36
CA GLU A 53 32.33 0.38 6.83
C GLU A 53 33.34 1.14 7.67
N SER A 54 33.16 1.14 9.00
CA SER A 54 34.11 1.70 9.92
C SER A 54 35.33 0.79 9.86
N ASN A 55 36.44 1.33 9.35
CA ASN A 55 37.77 0.77 9.53
C ASN A 55 38.05 0.64 11.03
N GLN A 56 37.65 -0.48 11.61
CA GLN A 56 37.90 -0.82 13.00
C GLN A 56 39.39 -1.18 13.08
N GLU A 57 40.16 -0.37 13.80
CA GLU A 57 41.57 -0.64 14.13
C GLU A 57 41.69 -2.07 14.66
N ASN A 58 42.65 -2.84 14.12
CA ASN A 58 43.01 -4.22 14.48
C ASN A 58 43.48 -4.32 15.95
N GLY A 59 42.63 -3.99 16.92
CA GLY A 59 42.78 -4.48 18.28
C GLY A 59 42.42 -5.95 18.27
N GLU A 60 43.42 -6.83 18.47
CA GLU A 60 43.17 -8.25 18.71
C GLU A 60 42.22 -8.38 19.92
N THR A 61 40.94 -8.61 19.66
CA THR A 61 39.97 -8.94 20.69
C THR A 61 40.24 -10.36 21.16
N GLU A 62 40.81 -10.49 22.36
CA GLU A 62 41.11 -11.76 22.99
C GLU A 62 39.82 -12.56 23.26
N PHE A 63 39.75 -13.79 22.76
CA PHE A 63 38.61 -14.68 22.93
C PHE A 63 38.63 -15.27 24.35
N ASN A 64 37.89 -14.65 25.27
CA ASN A 64 37.86 -15.00 26.71
C ASN A 64 36.59 -15.77 27.13
N ALA A 65 36.20 -16.80 26.37
CA ALA A 65 35.14 -17.72 26.79
C ALA A 65 35.72 -18.88 27.63
N ASP A 66 35.02 -19.28 28.69
CA ASP A 66 35.41 -20.42 29.54
C ASP A 66 35.15 -21.72 28.76
N PRO A 67 36.16 -22.59 28.52
CA PRO A 67 36.00 -23.82 27.75
C PRO A 67 35.25 -24.95 28.49
N GLY A 68 34.62 -24.70 29.64
CA GLY A 68 33.71 -25.67 30.25
C GLY A 68 34.30 -27.06 30.51
N ILE A 69 33.46 -28.10 30.42
CA ILE A 69 33.90 -29.50 30.45
C ILE A 69 34.23 -29.93 29.03
N THR A 70 35.46 -30.36 28.80
CA THR A 70 35.91 -30.79 27.48
C THR A 70 35.55 -32.26 27.15
N PRO A 71 35.50 -32.67 25.86
CA PRO A 71 35.11 -34.02 25.44
C PRO A 71 35.96 -35.19 25.96
N ASP A 72 37.20 -34.91 26.38
CA ASP A 72 38.10 -35.89 27.01
C ASP A 72 37.66 -36.27 28.44
N SER A 73 36.72 -35.51 29.03
CA SER A 73 36.12 -35.81 30.32
C SER A 73 34.99 -36.84 30.21
N PRO A 74 34.95 -37.87 31.07
CA PRO A 74 33.85 -38.84 31.10
C PRO A 74 32.51 -38.22 31.52
N LEU A 75 32.50 -36.98 32.01
CA LEU A 75 31.28 -36.25 32.38
C LEU A 75 30.72 -35.39 31.24
N TYR A 76 31.41 -35.27 30.10
CA TYR A 76 31.01 -34.44 28.96
C TYR A 76 29.58 -34.75 28.47
N PHE A 77 29.18 -36.03 28.47
CA PHE A 77 27.85 -36.42 28.01
C PHE A 77 26.72 -35.91 28.91
N ILE A 78 27.00 -35.67 30.19
CA ILE A 78 26.02 -35.14 31.14
C ILE A 78 25.85 -33.64 30.88
N ASP A 79 26.96 -32.96 30.62
CA ASP A 79 27.00 -31.54 30.33
C ASP A 79 26.29 -31.22 29.01
N ASP A 80 26.69 -31.87 27.90
CA ASP A 80 26.05 -31.72 26.58
C ASP A 80 24.53 -31.97 26.62
N LEU A 81 24.09 -32.97 27.40
CA LEU A 81 22.68 -33.24 27.59
C LEU A 81 21.97 -32.13 28.38
N ALA A 82 22.62 -31.61 29.44
CA ALA A 82 22.07 -30.53 30.25
C ALA A 82 22.00 -29.22 29.47
N GLU A 83 23.03 -28.89 28.69
CA GLU A 83 23.06 -27.73 27.80
C GLU A 83 21.92 -27.81 26.77
N ARG A 84 21.79 -28.93 26.05
CA ARG A 84 20.75 -29.10 25.02
C ARG A 84 19.34 -28.92 25.58
N VAL A 85 19.10 -29.42 26.79
CA VAL A 85 17.82 -29.22 27.50
C VAL A 85 17.65 -27.77 27.98
N SER A 86 18.73 -27.13 28.44
CA SER A 86 18.74 -25.74 28.95
C SER A 86 18.54 -24.70 27.85
N VAL A 87 19.10 -24.95 26.65
CA VAL A 87 19.01 -24.06 25.48
C VAL A 87 17.58 -24.00 24.97
N GLY A 88 16.96 -25.14 24.69
CA GLY A 88 15.65 -25.16 24.02
C GLY A 88 15.66 -24.28 22.76
N ASN A 89 14.80 -23.27 22.72
CA ASN A 89 14.74 -22.27 21.63
C ASN A 89 15.24 -20.88 22.08
N ASN A 90 16.11 -20.82 23.09
CA ASN A 90 16.63 -19.55 23.58
C ASN A 90 17.91 -19.17 22.80
N PRO A 91 17.87 -18.13 21.94
CA PRO A 91 19.01 -17.76 21.11
C PRO A 91 20.18 -17.19 21.92
N GLU A 92 19.93 -16.54 23.07
CA GLU A 92 21.02 -16.00 23.92
C GLU A 92 21.82 -17.11 24.58
N LYS A 93 21.13 -18.14 25.09
CA LYS A 93 21.80 -19.32 25.64
C LYS A 93 22.53 -20.10 24.55
N ALA A 94 21.90 -20.28 23.38
CA ALA A 94 22.55 -20.94 22.25
C ALA A 94 23.82 -20.18 21.84
N LEU A 95 23.79 -18.85 21.81
CA LEU A 95 24.96 -18.01 21.52
C LEU A 95 26.07 -18.19 22.56
N GLN A 96 25.72 -18.25 23.85
CA GLN A 96 26.69 -18.49 24.93
C GLN A 96 27.35 -19.87 24.81
N TYR A 97 26.57 -20.93 24.65
CA TYR A 97 27.13 -22.28 24.53
C TYR A 97 27.91 -22.48 23.24
N LYS A 98 27.52 -21.80 22.16
CA LYS A 98 28.33 -21.76 20.95
C LYS A 98 29.73 -21.20 21.22
N GLU A 99 29.84 -20.07 21.92
CA GLU A 99 31.14 -19.50 22.29
C GLU A 99 31.96 -20.45 23.17
N GLU A 100 31.32 -21.14 24.12
CA GLU A 100 31.93 -22.18 24.94
C GLU A 100 32.46 -23.35 24.10
N LYS A 101 31.69 -23.84 23.11
CA LYS A 101 32.16 -24.89 22.19
C LYS A 101 33.35 -24.41 21.34
N ILE A 102 33.38 -23.16 20.90
CA ILE A 102 34.57 -22.64 20.20
C ILE A 102 35.79 -22.59 21.13
N ALA A 103 35.61 -22.25 22.42
CA ALA A 103 36.69 -22.31 23.42
C ALA A 103 37.17 -23.75 23.69
N GLU A 104 36.25 -24.70 23.82
CA GLU A 104 36.55 -26.13 23.95
C GLU A 104 37.37 -26.63 22.76
N ALA A 105 36.96 -26.28 21.53
CA ALA A 105 37.66 -26.65 20.31
C ALA A 105 39.10 -26.11 20.32
N GLN A 106 39.31 -24.88 20.80
CA GLN A 106 40.64 -24.29 20.95
C GLN A 106 41.52 -25.11 21.91
N VAL A 107 40.97 -25.58 23.03
CA VAL A 107 41.68 -26.47 23.95
C VAL A 107 42.00 -27.82 23.30
N MET A 108 41.11 -28.37 22.47
CA MET A 108 41.35 -29.64 21.75
C MET A 108 42.46 -29.49 20.71
N VAL A 109 42.50 -28.36 19.99
CA VAL A 109 43.55 -28.00 19.04
C VAL A 109 44.90 -27.90 19.75
N ASP A 110 44.96 -27.18 20.88
CA ASP A 110 46.20 -27.03 21.66
C ASP A 110 46.71 -28.36 22.25
N LYS A 111 45.82 -29.35 22.42
CA LYS A 111 46.15 -30.72 22.89
C LYS A 111 46.43 -31.72 21.75
N GLU A 112 46.40 -31.28 20.49
CA GLU A 112 46.56 -32.14 19.30
C GLU A 112 45.51 -33.26 19.17
N MET A 113 44.25 -32.98 19.50
CA MET A 113 43.13 -33.95 19.49
C MET A 113 42.09 -33.62 18.40
N PRO A 114 42.31 -34.02 17.14
CA PRO A 114 41.48 -33.61 16.01
C PRO A 114 40.05 -34.17 16.02
N GLU A 115 39.85 -35.42 16.45
CA GLU A 115 38.51 -36.03 16.48
C GLU A 115 37.61 -35.33 17.51
N GLU A 116 38.15 -35.01 18.68
CA GLU A 116 37.46 -34.27 19.73
C GLU A 116 37.19 -32.81 19.32
N ALA A 117 38.13 -32.16 18.64
CA ALA A 117 37.94 -30.81 18.11
C ALA A 117 36.78 -30.77 17.10
N GLN A 118 36.74 -31.74 16.17
CA GLN A 118 35.66 -31.84 15.18
C GLN A 118 34.30 -31.98 15.87
N LYS A 119 34.20 -32.90 16.83
CA LYS A 119 32.95 -33.16 17.55
C LYS A 119 32.39 -31.91 18.25
N VAL A 120 33.26 -31.07 18.77
CA VAL A 120 32.88 -29.81 19.43
C VAL A 120 32.45 -28.76 18.40
N LEU A 121 33.15 -28.67 17.26
CA LEU A 121 32.76 -27.79 16.15
C LEU A 121 31.39 -28.15 15.58
N ASP A 122 31.07 -29.44 15.47
CA ASP A 122 29.74 -29.92 15.08
C ASP A 122 28.66 -29.44 16.07
N LYS A 123 28.98 -29.37 17.38
CA LYS A 123 28.07 -28.82 18.39
C LYS A 123 27.91 -27.31 18.30
N ALA A 124 28.98 -26.58 17.98
CA ALA A 124 28.88 -25.16 17.70
C ALA A 124 27.94 -24.88 16.51
N LEU A 125 27.96 -25.72 15.47
CA LEU A 125 27.03 -25.64 14.33
C LEU A 125 25.57 -25.86 14.74
N GLU A 126 25.29 -26.87 15.59
CA GLU A 126 23.94 -27.12 16.12
C GLU A 126 23.39 -25.90 16.88
N TYR A 127 24.21 -25.23 17.69
CA TYR A 127 23.79 -24.02 18.40
C TYR A 127 23.61 -22.83 17.45
N ASN A 128 24.45 -22.71 16.43
CA ASN A 128 24.29 -21.71 15.39
C ASN A 128 22.97 -21.84 14.61
N ASP A 129 22.47 -23.06 14.37
CA ASP A 129 21.15 -23.26 13.77
C ASP A 129 20.03 -22.63 14.63
N ILE A 130 20.12 -22.78 15.95
CA ILE A 130 19.13 -22.22 16.89
C ILE A 130 19.22 -20.69 16.87
N VAL A 131 20.42 -20.12 16.90
CA VAL A 131 20.60 -18.67 16.83
C VAL A 131 20.08 -18.13 15.49
N GLU A 132 20.41 -18.76 14.35
CA GLU A 132 19.96 -18.30 13.03
C GLU A 132 18.43 -18.23 12.93
N ILE A 133 17.71 -19.20 13.50
CA ILE A 133 16.25 -19.28 13.44
C ILE A 133 15.58 -18.33 14.44
N GLU A 134 16.10 -18.27 15.67
CA GLU A 134 15.42 -17.58 16.79
C GLU A 134 16.01 -16.21 17.12
N VAL A 135 17.02 -15.73 16.38
CA VAL A 135 17.68 -14.44 16.64
C VAL A 135 16.67 -13.30 16.64
N SER A 136 16.58 -12.62 17.79
CA SER A 136 15.75 -11.43 17.95
C SER A 136 16.53 -10.16 17.58
N PRO A 137 15.82 -9.09 17.20
CA PRO A 137 16.41 -7.77 16.96
C PRO A 137 17.26 -7.27 18.13
N ASP A 138 16.80 -7.54 19.36
CA ASP A 138 17.41 -6.98 20.58
C ASP A 138 18.78 -7.60 20.90
N ILE A 139 19.11 -8.74 20.29
CA ILE A 139 20.42 -9.40 20.47
C ILE A 139 21.34 -9.24 19.25
N GLN A 140 20.93 -8.47 18.24
CA GLN A 140 21.71 -8.26 17.01
C GLN A 140 23.16 -7.82 17.30
N GLY A 141 23.34 -6.87 18.22
CA GLY A 141 24.68 -6.39 18.61
C GLY A 141 25.54 -7.51 19.22
N LYS A 142 24.96 -8.31 20.13
CA LYS A 142 25.65 -9.44 20.77
C LYS A 142 26.05 -10.51 19.75
N VAL A 143 25.16 -10.79 18.78
CA VAL A 143 25.42 -11.77 17.71
C VAL A 143 26.57 -11.32 16.83
N LYS A 144 26.61 -10.03 16.45
CA LYS A 144 27.71 -9.48 15.63
C LYS A 144 29.06 -9.56 16.37
N GLU A 145 29.09 -9.12 17.62
CA GLU A 145 30.29 -9.18 18.47
C GLU A 145 30.76 -10.63 18.69
N SER A 146 29.82 -11.55 18.93
CA SER A 146 30.09 -12.99 19.03
C SER A 146 30.71 -13.54 17.74
N GLY A 147 30.14 -13.20 16.58
CA GLY A 147 30.63 -13.66 15.28
C GLY A 147 32.06 -13.20 14.98
N GLU A 148 32.39 -11.95 15.30
CA GLU A 148 33.76 -11.41 15.17
C GLU A 148 34.75 -12.15 16.08
N ARG A 149 34.36 -12.36 17.35
CA ARG A 149 35.15 -13.11 18.34
C ARG A 149 35.38 -14.56 17.91
N VAL A 150 34.34 -15.27 17.48
CA VAL A 150 34.41 -16.66 17.01
C VAL A 150 35.28 -16.77 15.75
N GLN A 151 35.09 -15.87 14.77
CA GLN A 151 35.87 -15.89 13.53
C GLN A 151 37.36 -15.67 13.82
N SER A 152 37.70 -14.76 14.74
CA SER A 152 39.08 -14.54 15.19
C SER A 152 39.68 -15.79 15.85
N ALA A 153 38.95 -16.43 16.78
CA ALA A 153 39.38 -17.65 17.45
C ALA A 153 39.61 -18.81 16.47
N ILE A 154 38.69 -19.00 15.51
CA ILE A 154 38.83 -20.03 14.47
C ILE A 154 40.05 -19.77 13.58
N ASN A 155 40.29 -18.52 13.17
CA ASN A 155 41.45 -18.19 12.35
C ASN A 155 42.77 -18.46 13.10
N ASN A 156 42.82 -18.19 14.41
CA ASN A 156 43.99 -18.53 15.24
C ASN A 156 44.21 -20.05 15.30
N MET A 157 43.14 -20.83 15.48
CA MET A 157 43.25 -22.29 15.48
C MET A 157 43.76 -22.84 14.14
N LYS A 158 43.29 -22.28 13.01
CA LYS A 158 43.74 -22.66 11.65
C LYS A 158 45.25 -22.55 11.45
N GLU A 159 45.90 -21.59 12.09
CA GLU A 159 47.36 -21.42 12.01
C GLU A 159 48.12 -22.57 12.70
N LYS A 160 47.46 -23.30 13.62
CA LYS A 160 48.04 -24.41 14.39
C LYS A 160 47.68 -25.79 13.83
N THR A 161 46.67 -25.88 12.96
CA THR A 161 46.08 -27.15 12.49
C THR A 161 46.54 -27.53 11.08
N GLU A 162 47.86 -27.61 10.87
CA GLU A 162 48.43 -28.08 9.60
C GLU A 162 48.52 -29.63 9.55
N GLY A 163 48.21 -30.22 8.40
CA GLY A 163 48.38 -31.65 8.12
C GLY A 163 47.08 -32.42 7.88
N GLU A 164 47.21 -33.65 7.36
CA GLU A 164 46.07 -34.46 6.92
C GLU A 164 45.12 -34.83 8.07
N GLN A 165 45.62 -35.01 9.30
CA GLN A 165 44.76 -35.33 10.45
C GLN A 165 43.79 -34.21 10.84
N TRP A 166 44.05 -32.97 10.42
CA TRP A 166 43.22 -31.80 10.71
C TRP A 166 42.25 -31.44 9.59
N LYS A 167 42.20 -32.24 8.53
CA LYS A 167 41.40 -31.92 7.35
C LYS A 167 39.92 -31.71 7.69
N GLU A 168 39.31 -32.63 8.43
CA GLU A 168 37.91 -32.53 8.85
C GLU A 168 37.69 -31.31 9.77
N VAL A 169 38.59 -31.06 10.71
CA VAL A 169 38.54 -29.89 11.61
C VAL A 169 38.62 -28.58 10.83
N ASN A 170 39.49 -28.50 9.84
CA ASN A 170 39.62 -27.32 8.98
C ASN A 170 38.36 -27.10 8.11
N GLU A 171 37.71 -28.17 7.65
CA GLU A 171 36.40 -28.10 7.00
C GLU A 171 35.35 -27.59 8.00
N GLY A 172 35.32 -28.11 9.23
CA GLY A 172 34.43 -27.64 10.31
C GLY A 172 34.64 -26.17 10.69
N PHE A 173 35.88 -25.67 10.61
CA PHE A 173 36.18 -24.25 10.80
C PHE A 173 35.58 -23.38 9.70
N ASP A 174 35.71 -23.78 8.43
CA ASP A 174 35.11 -23.07 7.31
C ASP A 174 33.58 -23.05 7.41
N GLU A 175 32.97 -24.18 7.76
CA GLU A 175 31.53 -24.30 7.96
C GLU A 175 31.03 -23.40 9.08
N ASN A 176 31.73 -23.35 10.23
CA ASN A 176 31.37 -22.46 11.33
C ASN A 176 31.49 -20.99 10.93
N ILE A 177 32.56 -20.58 10.24
CA ILE A 177 32.70 -19.19 9.76
C ILE A 177 31.57 -18.83 8.77
N GLU A 178 31.22 -19.72 7.85
CA GLU A 178 30.10 -19.48 6.93
C GLU A 178 28.77 -19.36 7.69
N LYS A 179 28.56 -20.22 8.69
CA LYS A 179 27.37 -20.22 9.53
C LYS A 179 27.25 -18.94 10.35
N GLU A 180 28.33 -18.42 10.93
CA GLU A 180 28.36 -17.14 11.64
C GLU A 180 27.90 -15.98 10.73
N LYS A 181 28.30 -15.98 9.45
CA LYS A 181 27.85 -14.96 8.49
C LYS A 181 26.36 -15.03 8.24
N ARG A 182 25.79 -16.24 8.13
CA ARG A 182 24.33 -16.43 8.01
C ARG A 182 23.61 -15.95 9.26
N VAL A 183 24.11 -16.29 10.44
CA VAL A 183 23.57 -15.86 11.73
C VAL A 183 23.60 -14.32 11.85
N GLY A 184 24.70 -13.67 11.47
CA GLY A 184 24.80 -12.20 11.42
C GLY A 184 23.81 -11.57 10.44
N THR A 185 23.64 -12.18 9.26
CA THR A 185 22.65 -11.73 8.26
C THR A 185 21.22 -11.89 8.77
N ALA A 186 20.91 -13.00 9.44
CA ALA A 186 19.61 -13.26 10.05
C ALA A 186 19.31 -12.24 11.16
N ALA A 187 20.31 -11.87 11.97
CA ALA A 187 20.19 -10.86 13.02
C ALA A 187 19.91 -9.45 12.45
N GLU A 188 20.56 -9.10 11.34
CA GLU A 188 20.30 -7.84 10.65
C GLU A 188 18.91 -7.83 10.01
N LEU A 189 18.52 -8.94 9.38
CA LEU A 189 17.20 -9.10 8.79
C LEU A 189 16.10 -9.03 9.85
N SER A 190 16.27 -9.67 11.00
CA SER A 190 15.27 -9.64 12.07
C SER A 190 15.05 -8.20 12.55
N SER A 191 16.12 -7.42 12.73
CA SER A 191 16.04 -6.00 13.09
C SER A 191 15.29 -5.17 12.04
N LYS A 192 15.64 -5.32 10.76
CA LYS A 192 14.94 -4.64 9.64
C LYS A 192 13.46 -5.04 9.56
N ILE A 193 13.13 -6.31 9.79
CA ILE A 193 11.74 -6.79 9.80
C ILE A 193 10.97 -6.15 10.96
N LYS A 194 11.54 -6.10 12.17
CA LYS A 194 10.88 -5.46 13.33
C LYS A 194 10.57 -4.00 13.03
N GLU A 195 11.54 -3.23 12.53
CA GLU A 195 11.35 -1.81 12.17
C GLU A 195 10.27 -1.63 11.09
N LEU A 196 10.31 -2.46 10.04
CA LEU A 196 9.31 -2.42 8.97
C LEU A 196 7.92 -2.75 9.52
N CYS A 197 7.78 -3.78 10.34
CA CYS A 197 6.51 -4.23 10.88
C CYS A 197 5.93 -3.23 11.88
N GLU A 198 6.74 -2.62 12.74
CA GLU A 198 6.30 -1.51 13.61
C GLU A 198 5.83 -0.30 12.80
N THR A 199 6.51 -0.01 11.69
CA THR A 199 6.14 1.09 10.79
C THR A 199 4.84 0.78 10.06
N LEU A 200 4.69 -0.43 9.52
CA LEU A 200 3.45 -0.87 8.86
C LEU A 200 2.29 -0.91 9.85
N ALA A 201 2.49 -1.39 11.08
CA ALA A 201 1.44 -1.39 12.09
C ALA A 201 0.89 0.02 12.38
N LYS A 202 1.75 1.05 12.29
CA LYS A 202 1.35 2.45 12.49
C LYS A 202 0.74 3.09 11.24
N LEU A 203 1.27 2.80 10.05
CA LEU A 203 0.89 3.48 8.81
C LEU A 203 -0.23 2.77 8.05
N ASP A 204 -0.14 1.45 7.95
CA ASP A 204 -1.05 0.61 7.16
C ASP A 204 -1.23 -0.77 7.82
N PRO A 205 -2.16 -0.88 8.77
CA PRO A 205 -2.38 -2.13 9.51
C PRO A 205 -2.87 -3.28 8.62
N LEU A 206 -3.41 -3.01 7.43
CA LEU A 206 -3.78 -4.06 6.45
C LEU A 206 -2.51 -4.71 5.91
N GLN A 207 -1.57 -3.90 5.44
CA GLN A 207 -0.28 -4.38 4.95
C GLN A 207 0.53 -5.07 6.05
N TYR A 208 0.41 -4.61 7.29
CA TYR A 208 0.95 -5.34 8.44
C TYR A 208 0.34 -6.74 8.58
N ALA A 209 -1.00 -6.86 8.56
CA ALA A 209 -1.67 -8.15 8.72
C ALA A 209 -1.29 -9.16 7.62
N ASP A 210 -1.03 -8.67 6.41
CA ASP A 210 -0.60 -9.50 5.29
C ASP A 210 0.89 -9.87 5.34
N SER A 211 1.76 -8.91 5.67
CA SER A 211 3.22 -9.07 5.55
C SER A 211 3.93 -9.50 6.83
N CYS A 212 3.40 -9.08 7.99
CA CYS A 212 4.07 -9.15 9.29
C CYS A 212 3.37 -10.04 10.31
N LYS A 213 2.16 -10.52 10.02
CA LYS A 213 1.45 -11.43 10.91
C LYS A 213 2.23 -12.71 11.13
N SER A 214 2.39 -13.08 12.39
CA SER A 214 3.14 -14.27 12.76
C SER A 214 2.43 -15.54 12.28
N LYS A 215 3.19 -16.53 11.81
CA LYS A 215 2.72 -17.88 11.44
C LYS A 215 3.15 -18.88 12.51
N ASP A 216 2.61 -20.09 12.48
CA ASP A 216 2.96 -21.15 13.44
C ASP A 216 4.47 -21.44 13.50
N ASN A 217 5.18 -21.26 12.38
CA ASN A 217 6.62 -21.46 12.26
C ASN A 217 7.45 -20.17 12.41
N SER A 218 6.83 -19.03 12.75
CA SER A 218 7.57 -17.79 12.97
C SER A 218 8.45 -17.88 14.23
N PRO A 219 9.59 -17.15 14.25
CA PRO A 219 10.42 -17.00 15.44
C PRO A 219 9.62 -16.51 16.63
N LYS A 220 10.05 -16.88 17.84
CA LYS A 220 9.32 -16.56 19.07
C LYS A 220 9.11 -15.06 19.27
N TRP A 221 10.16 -14.25 19.02
CA TRP A 221 10.10 -12.80 19.17
C TRP A 221 9.04 -12.16 18.26
N MET A 222 8.85 -12.67 17.05
CA MET A 222 7.86 -12.17 16.09
C MET A 222 6.43 -12.47 16.56
N LYS A 223 6.21 -13.65 17.17
CA LYS A 223 4.92 -14.02 17.78
C LYS A 223 4.59 -13.15 19.00
N GLU A 224 5.61 -12.82 19.80
CA GLU A 224 5.46 -11.93 20.95
C GLU A 224 5.12 -10.50 20.50
N GLN A 225 5.82 -9.99 19.48
CA GLN A 225 5.53 -8.69 18.86
C GLN A 225 4.10 -8.63 18.29
N ASP A 226 3.66 -9.67 17.58
CA ASP A 226 2.31 -9.74 17.02
C ASP A 226 1.24 -9.71 18.13
N LYS A 227 1.49 -10.39 19.25
CA LYS A 227 0.62 -10.36 20.42
C LYS A 227 0.55 -8.96 21.05
N GLU A 228 1.67 -8.25 21.17
CA GLU A 228 1.69 -6.88 21.69
C GLU A 228 0.88 -5.94 20.79
N LEU A 229 1.09 -6.03 19.48
CA LEU A 229 0.34 -5.24 18.50
C LEU A 229 -1.16 -5.54 18.53
N THR A 230 -1.58 -6.80 18.76
CA THR A 230 -3.02 -7.10 18.91
C THR A 230 -3.66 -6.43 20.12
N ALA A 231 -2.91 -6.21 21.22
CA ALA A 231 -3.44 -5.51 22.39
C ALA A 231 -3.61 -4.01 22.12
N GLU A 232 -2.66 -3.39 21.41
CA GLU A 232 -2.76 -2.00 20.96
C GLU A 232 -3.92 -1.82 19.96
N GLN A 233 -4.06 -2.75 19.00
CA GLN A 233 -5.18 -2.78 18.06
C GLN A 233 -6.52 -2.93 18.77
N GLU A 234 -6.61 -3.74 19.84
CA GLU A 234 -7.84 -3.85 20.64
C GLU A 234 -8.16 -2.53 21.34
N GLN A 235 -7.15 -1.84 21.88
CA GLN A 235 -7.32 -0.52 22.48
C GLN A 235 -7.77 0.52 21.43
N GLN A 236 -7.12 0.55 20.27
CA GLN A 236 -7.51 1.44 19.17
C GLN A 236 -8.93 1.13 18.69
N SER A 237 -9.30 -0.15 18.60
CA SER A 237 -10.67 -0.59 18.26
C SER A 237 -11.70 -0.07 19.26
N ARG A 238 -11.37 -0.02 20.55
CA ARG A 238 -12.26 0.52 21.58
C ARG A 238 -12.41 2.04 21.45
N ILE A 239 -11.31 2.76 21.29
CA ILE A 239 -11.34 4.22 21.08
C ILE A 239 -12.14 4.54 19.81
N PHE A 240 -11.84 3.86 18.70
CA PHE A 240 -12.57 4.00 17.45
C PHE A 240 -14.07 3.73 17.63
N PHE A 241 -14.45 2.66 18.33
CA PHE A 241 -15.85 2.34 18.62
C PHE A 241 -16.56 3.44 19.41
N ASP A 242 -15.91 3.94 20.46
CA ASP A 242 -16.49 4.91 21.38
C ASP A 242 -16.66 6.27 20.70
N GLU A 243 -15.62 6.75 20.01
CA GLU A 243 -15.64 8.02 19.27
C GLU A 243 -16.65 7.97 18.11
N LEU A 244 -16.65 6.89 17.34
CA LEU A 244 -17.60 6.74 16.25
C LEU A 244 -19.04 6.62 16.76
N SER A 245 -19.25 5.89 17.87
CA SER A 245 -20.56 5.84 18.53
C SER A 245 -21.03 7.23 18.95
N ALA A 246 -20.15 8.04 19.53
CA ALA A 246 -20.47 9.42 19.92
C ALA A 246 -20.85 10.28 18.71
N CYS A 247 -20.18 10.10 17.57
CA CYS A 247 -20.51 10.77 16.31
C CYS A 247 -21.90 10.39 15.79
N PHE A 248 -22.29 9.12 15.87
CA PHE A 248 -23.63 8.67 15.49
C PHE A 248 -24.72 9.18 16.44
N GLU A 249 -24.41 9.33 17.74
CA GLU A 249 -25.34 9.91 18.72
C GLU A 249 -25.52 11.41 18.54
N ASN A 250 -24.44 12.13 18.25
CA ASN A 250 -24.47 13.57 18.07
C ASN A 250 -23.41 14.06 17.07
N PRO A 251 -23.78 14.23 15.79
CA PRO A 251 -22.87 14.71 14.76
C PRO A 251 -22.25 16.09 15.07
N LYS A 252 -22.92 16.93 15.90
CA LYS A 252 -22.42 18.26 16.29
C LYS A 252 -21.24 18.21 17.27
N GLN A 253 -21.03 17.07 17.93
CA GLN A 253 -19.97 16.86 18.93
C GLN A 253 -18.97 15.78 18.50
N CYS A 254 -19.02 15.36 17.24
CA CYS A 254 -18.16 14.32 16.70
C CYS A 254 -16.68 14.77 16.67
N ASP A 255 -15.81 14.07 17.40
CA ASP A 255 -14.36 14.28 17.37
C ASP A 255 -13.69 13.32 16.38
N CYS A 256 -13.81 13.61 15.09
CA CYS A 256 -13.24 12.75 14.06
C CYS A 256 -11.71 12.60 14.13
N LYS A 257 -10.98 13.49 14.81
CA LYS A 257 -9.51 13.51 14.83
C LYS A 257 -8.89 12.55 15.85
N SER A 258 -9.69 11.98 16.74
CA SER A 258 -9.23 11.06 17.77
C SER A 258 -9.32 9.58 17.34
N MET A 259 -9.87 9.30 16.15
CA MET A 259 -10.15 7.94 15.67
C MET A 259 -8.89 7.19 15.18
N GLY A 260 -7.80 7.90 14.88
CA GLY A 260 -6.48 7.31 14.63
C GLY A 260 -6.29 6.71 13.24
N VAL A 261 -7.18 7.01 12.27
CA VAL A 261 -7.09 6.52 10.89
C VAL A 261 -7.31 7.68 9.93
N GLN A 262 -6.26 8.41 9.56
CA GLN A 262 -6.34 9.70 8.86
C GLN A 262 -7.35 9.75 7.69
N LYS A 263 -7.35 8.73 6.81
CA LYS A 263 -8.29 8.66 5.68
C LYS A 263 -9.75 8.62 6.13
N PHE A 264 -10.03 7.87 7.20
CA PHE A 264 -11.34 7.80 7.81
C PHE A 264 -11.66 9.08 8.61
N GLU A 265 -10.68 9.70 9.25
CA GLU A 265 -10.88 10.99 9.95
C GLU A 265 -11.33 12.07 8.97
N ASP A 266 -10.67 12.17 7.80
CA ASP A 266 -11.03 13.13 6.75
C ASP A 266 -12.46 12.88 6.25
N PHE A 267 -12.80 11.61 5.99
CA PHE A 267 -14.16 11.19 5.62
C PHE A 267 -15.17 11.51 6.73
N CYS A 268 -14.85 11.23 7.99
CA CYS A 268 -15.68 11.52 9.15
C CYS A 268 -15.94 13.02 9.28
N VAL A 269 -14.94 13.88 9.08
CA VAL A 269 -15.10 15.34 9.15
C VAL A 269 -16.07 15.83 8.07
N GLU A 270 -15.96 15.31 6.85
CA GLU A 270 -16.88 15.63 5.77
C GLU A 270 -18.30 15.14 6.08
N GLN A 271 -18.46 13.87 6.45
CA GLN A 271 -19.76 13.25 6.71
C GLN A 271 -20.46 13.84 7.94
N SER A 272 -19.74 14.11 9.02
CA SER A 272 -20.30 14.77 10.21
C SER A 272 -20.80 16.16 9.89
N ALA A 273 -20.08 16.94 9.05
CA ALA A 273 -20.55 18.25 8.61
C ALA A 273 -21.82 18.18 7.76
N LEU A 274 -21.93 17.18 6.87
CA LEU A 274 -23.16 16.91 6.11
C LEU A 274 -24.31 16.49 7.03
N ALA A 275 -24.05 15.61 8.00
CA ALA A 275 -25.03 15.16 8.98
C ALA A 275 -25.58 16.32 9.82
N VAL A 276 -24.72 17.23 10.27
CA VAL A 276 -25.14 18.45 11.00
C VAL A 276 -26.09 19.30 10.15
N LYS A 277 -25.76 19.55 8.88
CA LYS A 277 -26.61 20.32 7.96
C LYS A 277 -27.93 19.60 7.67
N CYS A 278 -27.89 18.28 7.50
CA CYS A 278 -29.07 17.47 7.30
C CYS A 278 -30.02 17.56 8.51
N MET A 279 -29.49 17.47 9.73
CA MET A 279 -30.26 17.67 10.98
C MET A 279 -30.88 19.07 11.07
N ASP A 280 -30.22 20.08 10.50
CA ASP A 280 -30.75 21.45 10.43
C ASP A 280 -31.72 21.67 9.24
N GLY A 281 -32.03 20.61 8.48
CA GLY A 281 -33.07 20.58 7.44
C GLY A 281 -32.59 20.76 5.99
N ASP A 282 -31.27 20.70 5.74
CA ASP A 282 -30.71 20.79 4.39
C ASP A 282 -30.88 19.46 3.63
N LYS A 283 -31.87 19.40 2.73
CA LYS A 283 -32.16 18.21 1.91
C LYS A 283 -30.98 17.77 1.03
N THR A 284 -30.22 18.71 0.48
CA THR A 284 -29.07 18.39 -0.38
C THR A 284 -27.93 17.79 0.44
N ALA A 285 -27.74 18.25 1.68
CA ALA A 285 -26.80 17.61 2.59
C ALA A 285 -27.22 16.17 2.92
N CYS A 286 -28.51 15.92 3.17
CA CYS A 286 -29.03 14.58 3.40
C CYS A 286 -28.84 13.64 2.20
N GLU A 287 -29.07 14.12 0.98
CA GLU A 287 -28.85 13.34 -0.26
C GLU A 287 -27.36 12.99 -0.46
N ASN A 288 -26.45 13.89 -0.10
CA ASN A 288 -25.01 13.69 -0.28
C ASN A 288 -24.36 12.78 0.78
N MET A 289 -25.04 12.47 1.89
CA MET A 289 -24.52 11.57 2.93
C MET A 289 -24.39 10.10 2.46
N ASN A 290 -25.05 9.72 1.37
CA ASN A 290 -25.00 8.35 0.84
C ASN A 290 -23.76 8.06 -0.04
N ASN A 291 -22.81 8.99 -0.13
CA ASN A 291 -21.65 8.86 -1.01
C ASN A 291 -20.44 8.29 -0.26
N GLY A 292 -20.20 6.98 -0.43
CA GLY A 292 -18.96 6.29 -0.04
C GLY A 292 -19.17 5.07 0.83
N ALA A 293 -18.33 4.04 0.62
CA ALA A 293 -18.25 2.87 1.51
C ALA A 293 -17.16 3.14 2.55
N PRO A 294 -17.51 3.51 3.79
CA PRO A 294 -16.52 3.80 4.83
C PRO A 294 -15.58 2.63 5.13
N GLU A 295 -16.01 1.39 4.86
CA GLU A 295 -15.22 0.18 5.06
C GLU A 295 -13.95 0.16 4.22
N ASP A 296 -13.97 0.78 3.03
CA ASP A 296 -12.80 0.87 2.14
C ASP A 296 -11.70 1.81 2.69
N LEU A 297 -12.05 2.62 3.71
CA LEU A 297 -11.15 3.57 4.36
C LEU A 297 -10.60 3.04 5.69
N LEU A 298 -11.08 1.88 6.15
CA LEU A 298 -10.75 1.31 7.44
C LEU A 298 -9.81 0.11 7.30
N PRO A 299 -8.85 -0.03 8.24
CA PRO A 299 -8.15 -1.28 8.42
C PRO A 299 -9.10 -2.44 8.78
N ASP A 300 -8.76 -3.66 8.36
CA ASP A 300 -9.60 -4.86 8.49
C ASP A 300 -10.02 -5.14 9.94
N TYR A 301 -9.15 -4.86 10.91
CA TYR A 301 -9.46 -5.09 12.32
C TYR A 301 -10.50 -4.11 12.87
N LEU A 302 -10.70 -2.94 12.24
CA LEU A 302 -11.74 -1.97 12.58
C LEU A 302 -13.06 -2.20 11.82
N ILE A 303 -13.07 -2.95 10.72
CA ILE A 303 -14.31 -3.26 9.98
C ILE A 303 -15.36 -3.95 10.88
N PRO A 304 -15.03 -4.97 11.70
CA PRO A 304 -15.98 -5.56 12.64
C PRO A 304 -16.50 -4.55 13.68
N VAL A 305 -15.66 -3.59 14.06
CA VAL A 305 -16.02 -2.52 15.01
C VAL A 305 -17.02 -1.57 14.36
N MET A 306 -16.76 -1.14 13.13
CA MET A 306 -17.66 -0.32 12.33
C MET A 306 -19.03 -0.97 12.18
N LYS A 307 -19.08 -2.24 11.73
CA LYS A 307 -20.33 -3.00 11.61
C LYS A 307 -21.10 -3.10 12.93
N LYS A 308 -20.38 -3.18 14.06
CA LYS A 308 -21.00 -3.20 15.39
C LYS A 308 -21.62 -1.85 15.75
N VAL A 309 -20.99 -0.73 15.38
CA VAL A 309 -21.55 0.62 15.54
C VAL A 309 -22.79 0.77 14.65
N GLU A 310 -22.69 0.43 13.37
CA GLU A 310 -23.82 0.48 12.44
C GLU A 310 -25.00 -0.36 12.93
N ALA A 311 -24.76 -1.58 13.40
CA ALA A 311 -25.79 -2.43 13.98
C ALA A 311 -26.44 -1.78 15.22
N LYS A 312 -25.65 -1.16 16.10
CA LYS A 312 -26.14 -0.45 17.31
C LYS A 312 -27.07 0.72 16.95
N TYR A 313 -26.76 1.47 15.89
CA TYR A 313 -27.50 2.67 15.50
C TYR A 313 -28.49 2.49 14.34
N SER A 314 -28.52 1.31 13.71
CA SER A 314 -29.45 0.99 12.60
C SER A 314 -30.91 1.36 12.89
N ASN A 315 -31.37 1.13 14.13
CA ASN A 315 -32.72 1.50 14.56
C ASN A 315 -32.91 3.01 14.72
N ALA A 316 -31.91 3.73 15.22
CA ALA A 316 -31.97 5.19 15.38
C ALA A 316 -31.82 5.93 14.04
N GLN A 317 -31.08 5.35 13.10
CA GLN A 317 -31.01 5.86 11.72
C GLN A 317 -32.38 5.78 11.05
N PHE A 318 -33.14 4.70 11.27
CA PHE A 318 -34.47 4.57 10.72
C PHE A 318 -35.39 5.74 11.13
N ASP A 319 -35.36 6.17 12.39
CA ASP A 319 -36.19 7.29 12.87
C ASP A 319 -35.84 8.63 12.20
N ASN A 320 -34.57 8.85 11.82
CA ASN A 320 -34.09 10.11 11.26
C ASN A 320 -34.09 10.13 9.72
N PHE A 321 -34.00 8.96 9.07
CA PHE A 321 -33.79 8.82 7.63
C PHE A 321 -34.81 7.93 6.94
N ALA A 322 -35.91 7.56 7.60
CA ALA A 322 -37.02 6.88 6.93
C ALA A 322 -37.51 7.73 5.75
N PRO A 323 -37.73 7.14 4.56
CA PRO A 323 -38.32 7.83 3.41
C PRO A 323 -39.61 8.56 3.79
N GLU A 324 -39.90 9.70 3.14
CA GLU A 324 -41.08 10.51 3.45
C GLU A 324 -42.37 9.67 3.39
N GLU A 325 -42.45 8.69 2.49
CA GLU A 325 -43.54 7.73 2.35
C GLU A 325 -43.74 6.90 3.61
N CYS A 326 -42.66 6.42 4.21
CA CYS A 326 -42.68 5.64 5.44
C CYS A 326 -43.05 6.51 6.65
N VAL A 327 -42.51 7.73 6.73
CA VAL A 327 -42.86 8.70 7.78
C VAL A 327 -44.34 9.10 7.67
N LYS A 328 -44.85 9.39 6.46
CA LYS A 328 -46.27 9.71 6.21
C LYS A 328 -47.19 8.55 6.57
N ALA A 329 -46.73 7.32 6.36
CA ALA A 329 -47.45 6.11 6.76
C ALA A 329 -47.21 5.72 8.23
N ASN A 330 -46.46 6.55 8.98
CA ASN A 330 -46.18 6.38 10.40
C ASN A 330 -45.53 5.02 10.73
N ALA A 331 -44.63 4.55 9.86
CA ALA A 331 -43.79 3.40 10.10
C ALA A 331 -42.80 3.68 11.23
N LYS A 332 -42.68 2.76 12.19
CA LYS A 332 -41.78 2.88 13.34
C LYS A 332 -40.58 1.93 13.28
N THR A 333 -40.57 1.02 12.32
CA THR A 333 -39.46 0.07 12.15
C THR A 333 -39.09 -0.07 10.68
N PRO A 334 -37.85 -0.49 10.37
CA PRO A 334 -37.41 -0.80 9.02
C PRO A 334 -38.34 -1.80 8.31
N GLU A 335 -38.86 -2.80 9.02
CA GLU A 335 -39.76 -3.81 8.46
C GLU A 335 -41.11 -3.21 8.05
N GLU A 336 -41.66 -2.30 8.87
CA GLU A 336 -42.90 -1.60 8.53
C GLU A 336 -42.73 -0.72 7.30
N CYS A 337 -41.60 -0.01 7.21
CA CYS A 337 -41.27 0.82 6.06
C CYS A 337 -41.03 -0.01 4.80
N ASN A 338 -40.27 -1.10 4.89
CA ASN A 338 -40.08 -2.01 3.75
C ASN A 338 -41.42 -2.51 3.20
N ARG A 339 -42.38 -2.84 4.07
CA ARG A 339 -43.74 -3.20 3.64
C ARG A 339 -44.46 -2.06 2.91
N ILE A 340 -44.29 -0.82 3.36
CA ILE A 340 -44.89 0.37 2.70
C ILE A 340 -44.22 0.61 1.35
N MET A 341 -42.89 0.61 1.30
CA MET A 341 -42.12 0.79 0.07
C MET A 341 -42.39 -0.32 -0.93
N PHE A 342 -42.50 -1.57 -0.48
CA PHE A 342 -42.91 -2.69 -1.31
C PHE A 342 -44.29 -2.44 -1.92
N LYS A 343 -45.28 -2.01 -1.16
CA LYS A 343 -46.62 -1.72 -1.71
C LYS A 343 -46.64 -0.57 -2.71
N LEU A 344 -45.78 0.43 -2.53
CA LEU A 344 -45.71 1.60 -3.40
C LEU A 344 -44.95 1.33 -4.70
N ASN A 345 -43.90 0.52 -4.63
CA ASN A 345 -42.95 0.35 -5.73
C ASN A 345 -42.93 -1.07 -6.33
N ALA A 346 -43.60 -2.05 -5.70
CA ALA A 346 -43.64 -3.39 -6.26
C ALA A 346 -44.36 -3.36 -7.63
N PRO A 347 -43.82 -4.07 -8.62
CA PRO A 347 -44.48 -4.26 -9.90
C PRO A 347 -45.89 -4.84 -9.72
N GLN A 348 -46.80 -4.48 -10.62
CA GLN A 348 -48.21 -4.86 -10.52
C GLN A 348 -48.37 -6.38 -10.47
N GLU A 349 -47.50 -7.12 -11.16
CA GLU A 349 -47.46 -8.58 -11.20
C GLU A 349 -47.25 -9.19 -9.80
N CYS A 350 -46.41 -8.55 -8.97
CA CYS A 350 -46.18 -8.98 -7.59
C CYS A 350 -47.39 -8.65 -6.68
N LEU A 351 -48.04 -7.51 -6.90
CA LEU A 351 -49.24 -7.12 -6.18
C LEU A 351 -50.44 -8.01 -6.55
N ASP A 352 -50.56 -8.40 -7.81
CA ASP A 352 -51.59 -9.32 -8.32
C ASP A 352 -51.41 -10.73 -7.76
N ALA A 353 -50.16 -11.14 -7.53
CA ALA A 353 -49.81 -12.34 -6.78
C ALA A 353 -50.07 -12.23 -5.27
N LYS A 354 -50.64 -11.11 -4.80
CA LYS A 354 -50.99 -10.82 -3.40
C LYS A 354 -49.79 -10.83 -2.46
N LEU A 355 -48.62 -10.46 -2.95
CA LEU A 355 -47.43 -10.28 -2.12
C LEU A 355 -47.55 -8.95 -1.38
N THR A 356 -47.27 -8.97 -0.08
CA THR A 356 -47.54 -7.83 0.80
C THR A 356 -46.28 -7.10 1.23
N GLY A 357 -45.12 -7.74 1.08
CA GLY A 357 -43.85 -7.27 1.63
C GLY A 357 -43.74 -7.47 3.14
N GLU A 358 -44.61 -8.28 3.77
CA GLU A 358 -44.57 -8.54 5.22
C GLU A 358 -43.43 -9.45 5.64
N SER A 359 -42.82 -10.15 4.69
CA SER A 359 -41.70 -11.06 4.94
C SER A 359 -40.68 -11.00 3.81
N ARG A 360 -39.43 -11.36 4.13
CA ARG A 360 -38.39 -11.59 3.12
C ARG A 360 -38.80 -12.64 2.07
N GLU A 361 -39.70 -13.55 2.42
CA GLU A 361 -40.24 -14.54 1.48
C GLU A 361 -41.10 -13.89 0.39
N ASP A 362 -41.86 -12.84 0.71
CA ASP A 362 -42.68 -12.11 -0.27
C ASP A 362 -41.80 -11.39 -1.30
N GLU A 363 -40.71 -10.79 -0.85
CA GLU A 363 -39.73 -10.18 -1.76
C GLU A 363 -39.04 -11.22 -2.65
N ALA A 364 -38.67 -12.37 -2.09
CA ALA A 364 -38.10 -13.47 -2.86
C ALA A 364 -39.09 -14.02 -3.90
N LYS A 365 -40.36 -14.17 -3.54
CA LYS A 365 -41.43 -14.56 -4.48
C LYS A 365 -41.62 -13.52 -5.58
N CYS A 366 -41.62 -12.24 -5.23
CA CYS A 366 -41.75 -11.16 -6.21
C CYS A 366 -40.57 -11.16 -7.18
N ARG A 367 -39.34 -11.33 -6.68
CA ARG A 367 -38.14 -11.47 -7.51
C ARG A 367 -38.27 -12.64 -8.49
N ASN A 368 -38.83 -13.77 -8.05
CA ASN A 368 -39.04 -14.94 -8.91
C ASN A 368 -40.13 -14.69 -9.97
N ILE A 369 -41.22 -14.01 -9.63
CA ILE A 369 -42.26 -13.59 -10.60
C ILE A 369 -41.65 -12.66 -11.64
N MET A 370 -40.93 -11.63 -11.19
CA MET A 370 -40.27 -10.69 -12.09
C MET A 370 -39.22 -11.35 -12.97
N PHE A 371 -38.47 -12.31 -12.42
CA PHE A 371 -37.56 -13.13 -13.21
C PHE A 371 -38.35 -13.91 -14.24
N GLN A 372 -39.45 -14.60 -13.89
CA GLN A 372 -40.25 -15.38 -14.84
C GLN A 372 -40.79 -14.53 -16.01
N GLU A 373 -41.36 -13.37 -15.71
CA GLU A 373 -41.97 -12.49 -16.71
C GLU A 373 -40.93 -11.77 -17.58
N ASN A 374 -39.75 -11.48 -17.01
CA ASN A 374 -38.69 -10.73 -17.70
C ASN A 374 -37.44 -11.57 -17.97
N THR A 375 -37.54 -12.90 -17.96
CA THR A 375 -36.38 -13.78 -18.23
C THR A 375 -35.92 -13.49 -19.66
N PRO A 376 -34.66 -13.05 -19.86
CA PRO A 376 -34.11 -12.87 -21.19
C PRO A 376 -34.24 -14.16 -21.99
N LYS A 377 -34.57 -14.05 -23.28
CA LYS A 377 -34.84 -15.22 -24.12
C LYS A 377 -33.68 -16.21 -24.11
N GLU A 378 -32.45 -15.72 -24.08
CA GLU A 378 -31.23 -16.52 -24.01
C GLU A 378 -31.16 -17.40 -22.74
N CYS A 379 -31.70 -16.91 -21.62
CA CYS A 379 -31.77 -17.66 -20.36
C CYS A 379 -32.94 -18.66 -20.34
N ALA A 380 -34.09 -18.28 -20.92
CA ALA A 380 -35.24 -19.16 -21.07
C ALA A 380 -34.93 -20.33 -22.02
N ASP A 381 -34.26 -20.05 -23.14
CA ASP A 381 -33.80 -21.05 -24.11
C ASP A 381 -32.77 -22.01 -23.49
N ALA A 382 -31.99 -21.54 -22.50
CA ALA A 382 -31.09 -22.37 -21.71
C ALA A 382 -31.79 -23.17 -20.59
N GLY A 383 -33.13 -23.11 -20.50
CA GLY A 383 -33.92 -23.85 -19.52
C GLY A 383 -33.80 -23.33 -18.10
N ILE A 384 -33.35 -22.09 -17.90
CA ILE A 384 -33.29 -21.47 -16.57
C ILE A 384 -34.69 -21.06 -16.17
N THR A 385 -35.13 -21.55 -15.02
CA THR A 385 -36.46 -21.30 -14.46
C THR A 385 -36.37 -20.51 -13.15
N PRO A 386 -37.46 -19.86 -12.71
CA PRO A 386 -37.50 -19.19 -11.40
C PRO A 386 -37.29 -20.13 -10.21
N GLN A 387 -37.46 -21.43 -10.39
CA GLN A 387 -37.26 -22.45 -9.35
C GLN A 387 -35.78 -22.83 -9.20
N ASP A 388 -34.92 -22.45 -10.14
CA ASP A 388 -33.49 -22.65 -10.01
C ASP A 388 -32.94 -21.81 -8.87
N LYS A 389 -32.40 -22.48 -7.84
CA LYS A 389 -31.77 -21.82 -6.67
C LYS A 389 -30.72 -20.76 -7.07
N ASP A 390 -30.04 -20.99 -8.20
CA ASP A 390 -29.03 -20.08 -8.77
C ASP A 390 -29.44 -19.52 -10.14
N GLY A 391 -30.74 -19.51 -10.47
CA GLY A 391 -31.23 -19.15 -11.81
C GLY A 391 -30.77 -17.77 -12.28
N ALA A 392 -30.87 -16.75 -11.41
CA ALA A 392 -30.40 -15.41 -11.72
C ALA A 392 -28.88 -15.36 -11.99
N ARG A 393 -28.07 -16.09 -11.22
CA ARG A 393 -26.61 -16.15 -11.40
C ARG A 393 -26.24 -16.88 -12.70
N LYS A 394 -26.87 -18.02 -12.96
CA LYS A 394 -26.69 -18.76 -14.22
C LYS A 394 -27.09 -17.91 -15.43
N CYS A 395 -28.20 -17.17 -15.33
CA CYS A 395 -28.66 -16.29 -16.40
C CYS A 395 -27.70 -15.12 -16.62
N THR A 396 -27.19 -14.52 -15.55
CA THR A 396 -26.16 -13.47 -15.63
C THR A 396 -24.91 -13.98 -16.34
N LYS A 397 -24.45 -15.20 -16.03
CA LYS A 397 -23.32 -15.85 -16.72
C LYS A 397 -23.59 -16.00 -18.23
N ILE A 398 -24.77 -16.49 -18.62
CA ILE A 398 -25.14 -16.66 -20.04
C ILE A 398 -25.22 -15.31 -20.76
N MET A 399 -25.82 -14.30 -20.12
CA MET A 399 -25.86 -12.95 -20.68
C MET A 399 -24.46 -12.36 -20.83
N PHE A 400 -23.59 -12.56 -19.85
CA PHE A 400 -22.19 -12.13 -19.94
C PHE A 400 -21.48 -12.83 -21.09
N GLN A 401 -21.56 -14.16 -21.20
CA GLN A 401 -20.91 -14.91 -22.27
C GLN A 401 -21.43 -14.55 -23.67
N SER A 402 -22.70 -14.17 -23.79
CA SER A 402 -23.31 -13.80 -25.08
C SER A 402 -23.09 -12.33 -25.47
N ARG A 403 -22.74 -11.45 -24.52
CA ARG A 403 -22.64 -9.99 -24.77
C ARG A 403 -21.29 -9.39 -24.42
N ALA A 404 -20.45 -10.08 -23.65
CA ALA A 404 -19.12 -9.60 -23.31
C ALA A 404 -18.26 -9.50 -24.57
N PRO A 405 -17.47 -8.42 -24.72
CA PRO A 405 -16.46 -8.33 -25.76
C PRO A 405 -15.54 -9.55 -25.73
N GLN A 406 -15.12 -10.04 -26.91
CA GLN A 406 -14.28 -11.23 -27.02
C GLN A 406 -13.01 -11.12 -26.18
N GLN A 407 -12.43 -9.93 -26.08
CA GLN A 407 -11.24 -9.67 -25.26
C GLN A 407 -11.43 -10.01 -23.78
N CYS A 408 -12.62 -9.79 -23.21
CA CYS A 408 -12.92 -10.17 -21.83
C CYS A 408 -12.98 -11.69 -21.67
N LEU A 409 -13.54 -12.39 -22.66
CA LEU A 409 -13.58 -13.86 -22.69
C LEU A 409 -12.18 -14.46 -22.87
N ASP A 410 -11.34 -13.83 -23.70
CA ASP A 410 -9.97 -14.28 -24.00
C ASP A 410 -9.05 -14.24 -22.77
N ILE A 411 -9.26 -13.28 -21.87
CA ILE A 411 -8.54 -13.22 -20.58
C ILE A 411 -9.16 -14.11 -19.49
N GLY A 412 -10.15 -14.94 -19.85
CA GLY A 412 -10.77 -15.92 -18.96
C GLY A 412 -11.87 -15.38 -18.06
N LEU A 413 -12.43 -14.19 -18.32
CA LEU A 413 -13.64 -13.75 -17.63
C LEU A 413 -14.82 -14.53 -18.16
N THR A 414 -15.50 -15.27 -17.29
CA THR A 414 -16.55 -16.22 -17.70
C THR A 414 -17.94 -15.80 -17.28
N GLY A 415 -18.05 -14.76 -16.45
CA GLY A 415 -19.30 -14.35 -15.81
C GLY A 415 -19.68 -15.23 -14.61
N GLU A 416 -18.75 -16.07 -14.12
CA GLU A 416 -18.97 -16.90 -12.92
C GLU A 416 -18.84 -16.07 -11.64
N SER A 417 -17.95 -15.08 -11.64
CA SER A 417 -17.79 -14.12 -10.54
C SER A 417 -18.57 -12.83 -10.82
N ARG A 418 -19.07 -12.19 -9.76
CA ARG A 418 -19.64 -10.83 -9.86
C ARG A 418 -18.59 -9.80 -10.28
N GLU A 419 -17.32 -10.08 -10.00
CA GLU A 419 -16.23 -9.20 -10.39
C GLU A 419 -15.89 -9.28 -11.87
N ASP A 420 -16.33 -10.31 -12.60
CA ASP A 420 -15.97 -10.48 -14.01
C ASP A 420 -16.54 -9.33 -14.86
N GLU A 421 -17.74 -8.84 -14.54
CA GLU A 421 -18.31 -7.69 -15.23
C GLU A 421 -17.57 -6.38 -14.91
N LYS A 422 -17.15 -6.21 -13.65
CA LYS A 422 -16.36 -5.06 -13.21
C LYS A 422 -14.98 -5.06 -13.90
N LYS A 423 -14.27 -6.19 -13.86
CA LYS A 423 -12.96 -6.38 -14.51
C LYS A 423 -13.06 -6.18 -16.02
N CYS A 424 -14.11 -6.69 -16.66
CA CYS A 424 -14.34 -6.46 -18.08
C CYS A 424 -14.59 -4.98 -18.39
N ARG A 425 -15.36 -4.27 -17.56
CA ARG A 425 -15.58 -2.82 -17.71
C ARG A 425 -14.28 -2.02 -17.55
N GLU A 426 -13.49 -2.34 -16.54
CA GLU A 426 -12.19 -1.71 -16.29
C GLU A 426 -11.23 -1.96 -17.45
N LEU A 427 -11.18 -3.19 -17.98
CA LEU A 427 -10.39 -3.52 -19.17
C LEU A 427 -10.79 -2.64 -20.38
N MET A 428 -12.10 -2.49 -20.61
CA MET A 428 -12.61 -1.70 -21.72
C MET A 428 -12.44 -0.18 -21.50
N GLN A 429 -12.48 0.29 -20.25
CA GLN A 429 -12.22 1.70 -19.91
C GLN A 429 -10.73 2.05 -20.08
N ASN A 430 -9.83 1.18 -19.62
CA ASN A 430 -8.38 1.38 -19.75
C ASN A 430 -7.93 1.40 -21.23
N GLN A 431 -8.56 0.59 -22.09
CA GLN A 431 -8.31 0.65 -23.53
C GLN A 431 -8.85 1.93 -24.20
N GLY A 432 -9.81 2.61 -23.59
CA GLY A 432 -10.36 3.87 -24.09
C GLY A 432 -9.48 5.09 -23.80
N GLU A 433 -8.59 5.01 -22.80
CA GLU A 433 -7.74 6.13 -22.40
C GLU A 433 -6.39 6.17 -23.13
N ASP A 434 -5.96 5.05 -23.74
CA ASP A 434 -4.72 4.98 -24.54
C ASP A 434 -4.77 5.79 -25.85
N TYR A 435 -5.92 6.36 -26.24
CA TYR A 435 -6.01 7.28 -27.38
C TYR A 435 -5.83 8.76 -27.03
N LYS A 436 -5.58 9.12 -25.76
CA LYS A 436 -5.42 10.54 -25.36
C LYS A 436 -4.16 10.95 -24.61
N GLN A 437 -3.27 10.05 -24.18
CA GLN A 437 -2.00 10.50 -23.59
C GLN A 437 -0.83 9.63 -24.05
N GLY A 438 0.12 10.28 -24.71
CA GLY A 438 1.38 9.67 -25.10
C GLY A 438 2.20 9.27 -23.87
N THR A 439 2.75 8.06 -23.96
CA THR A 439 4.02 7.61 -23.37
C THR A 439 4.25 7.98 -21.90
N ASN A 440 3.77 7.14 -20.98
CA ASN A 440 4.53 6.86 -19.77
C ASN A 440 4.25 5.44 -19.24
N THR A 441 5.02 4.48 -19.74
CA THR A 441 4.95 3.07 -19.35
C THR A 441 5.78 2.84 -18.09
N TYR A 442 5.20 3.08 -16.92
CA TYR A 442 5.71 2.60 -15.63
C TYR A 442 4.53 2.19 -14.75
N ALA A 443 4.02 0.97 -14.97
CA ALA A 443 3.13 0.32 -14.00
C ALA A 443 4.00 -0.48 -13.02
N PRO A 444 3.94 -0.24 -11.70
CA PRO A 444 4.80 -0.92 -10.74
C PRO A 444 4.27 -2.33 -10.42
N GLN A 445 5.12 -3.34 -10.58
CA GLN A 445 4.82 -4.73 -10.22
C GLN A 445 4.94 -4.93 -8.70
N PHE A 446 3.88 -4.65 -7.94
CA PHE A 446 3.87 -4.78 -6.48
C PHE A 446 3.48 -6.18 -5.94
N ASN A 447 3.43 -7.21 -6.78
CA ASN A 447 2.81 -8.49 -6.41
C ASN A 447 3.77 -9.70 -6.49
N ARG A 448 5.00 -9.55 -5.98
CA ARG A 448 5.95 -10.66 -5.86
C ARG A 448 5.93 -11.18 -4.42
N ASP A 449 5.44 -12.40 -4.22
CA ASP A 449 5.43 -13.05 -2.91
C ASP A 449 6.86 -13.49 -2.51
N CYS A 450 7.59 -12.59 -1.83
CA CYS A 450 8.94 -12.85 -1.35
C CYS A 450 9.01 -14.05 -0.37
N ASN A 451 7.90 -14.47 0.23
CA ASN A 451 7.87 -15.63 1.13
C ASN A 451 7.93 -16.97 0.38
N SER A 452 7.59 -16.99 -0.90
CA SER A 452 7.66 -18.19 -1.74
C SER A 452 9.08 -18.56 -2.20
N ILE A 453 10.05 -17.65 -2.03
CA ILE A 453 11.44 -17.84 -2.43
C ILE A 453 12.16 -18.73 -1.40
N LYS A 454 12.74 -19.83 -1.87
CA LYS A 454 13.43 -20.82 -1.03
C LYS A 454 14.87 -20.44 -0.69
N ASP A 455 15.54 -19.73 -1.60
CA ASP A 455 16.92 -19.27 -1.40
C ASP A 455 16.94 -18.04 -0.51
N VAL A 456 17.77 -18.07 0.54
CA VAL A 456 17.82 -17.00 1.56
C VAL A 456 18.35 -15.69 0.96
N ASN A 457 19.34 -15.75 0.07
CA ASN A 457 19.93 -14.56 -0.54
C ASN A 457 18.97 -13.90 -1.55
N GLU A 458 18.25 -14.70 -2.34
CA GLU A 458 17.24 -14.21 -3.27
C GLU A 458 16.01 -13.68 -2.54
N LYS A 459 15.62 -14.33 -1.43
CA LYS A 459 14.56 -13.85 -0.53
C LYS A 459 14.94 -12.51 0.10
N MET A 460 16.18 -12.37 0.56
CA MET A 460 16.73 -11.12 1.10
C MET A 460 16.69 -10.00 0.06
N LYS A 461 17.17 -10.25 -1.17
CA LYS A 461 17.08 -9.28 -2.27
C LYS A 461 15.65 -8.87 -2.57
N CYS A 462 14.70 -9.79 -2.53
CA CYS A 462 13.29 -9.49 -2.73
C CYS A 462 12.75 -8.52 -1.66
N PHE A 463 13.06 -8.75 -0.38
CA PHE A 463 12.68 -7.84 0.70
C PHE A 463 13.43 -6.50 0.65
N GLU A 464 14.71 -6.48 0.28
CA GLU A 464 15.48 -5.25 0.10
C GLU A 464 14.96 -4.41 -1.07
N GLU A 465 14.64 -5.02 -2.21
CA GLU A 465 14.00 -4.33 -3.33
C GLU A 465 12.64 -3.77 -2.94
N PHE A 466 11.83 -4.54 -2.20
CA PHE A 466 10.55 -4.08 -1.67
C PHE A 466 10.74 -2.89 -0.72
N TYR A 467 11.66 -3.00 0.24
CA TYR A 467 11.95 -1.96 1.22
C TYR A 467 12.47 -0.68 0.55
N ASN A 468 13.40 -0.80 -0.40
CA ASN A 468 13.95 0.34 -1.13
C ASN A 468 12.88 1.01 -2.00
N ASN A 469 12.03 0.25 -2.68
CA ASN A 469 10.92 0.78 -3.46
C ASN A 469 9.86 1.46 -2.57
N ALA A 470 9.55 0.88 -1.40
CA ALA A 470 8.64 1.47 -0.43
C ALA A 470 9.21 2.78 0.15
N GLN A 471 10.51 2.84 0.46
CA GLN A 471 11.17 4.06 0.91
C GLN A 471 11.18 5.15 -0.17
N VAL A 472 11.41 4.79 -1.44
CA VAL A 472 11.36 5.75 -2.56
C VAL A 472 9.94 6.28 -2.74
N GLN A 473 8.92 5.42 -2.69
CA GLN A 473 7.52 5.87 -2.75
C GLN A 473 7.12 6.72 -1.57
N ILE A 474 7.51 6.37 -0.34
CA ILE A 474 7.24 7.20 0.84
C ILE A 474 7.93 8.56 0.68
N LYS A 475 9.17 8.60 0.19
CA LYS A 475 9.86 9.87 -0.13
C LYS A 475 9.20 10.63 -1.27
N ASP A 476 8.67 9.96 -2.28
CA ASP A 476 8.00 10.59 -3.43
C ASP A 476 6.59 11.08 -3.07
N ASP A 477 5.85 10.39 -2.21
CA ASP A 477 4.58 10.84 -1.63
C ASP A 477 4.80 12.03 -0.67
N PHE A 478 5.92 12.03 0.07
CA PHE A 478 6.35 13.21 0.84
C PHE A 478 6.86 14.35 -0.05
N ARG A 479 7.50 14.07 -1.20
CA ARG A 479 7.89 15.08 -2.20
C ARG A 479 6.68 15.62 -2.97
N GLN A 480 5.64 14.81 -3.21
CA GLN A 480 4.37 15.28 -3.77
C GLN A 480 3.58 16.16 -2.78
N ARG A 481 3.89 16.08 -1.48
CA ARG A 481 3.44 17.06 -0.46
C ARG A 481 4.27 18.34 -0.41
N GLU A 482 5.39 18.44 -1.16
CA GLU A 482 5.95 19.75 -1.47
C GLU A 482 5.01 20.41 -2.47
N MET A 483 4.20 21.36 -1.99
CA MET A 483 3.21 22.08 -2.79
C MET A 483 3.92 22.83 -3.92
N ILE A 484 4.02 22.22 -5.10
CA ILE A 484 4.64 22.85 -6.28
C ILE A 484 3.55 23.56 -7.09
N ASP A 485 3.81 24.80 -7.49
CA ASP A 485 2.88 25.53 -8.35
C ASP A 485 2.82 24.90 -9.75
N GLN A 486 1.62 24.48 -10.17
CA GLN A 486 1.42 23.82 -11.45
C GLN A 486 1.78 24.69 -12.67
N ASN A 487 1.79 26.02 -12.53
CA ASN A 487 2.12 26.92 -13.64
C ASN A 487 3.63 27.22 -13.74
N THR A 488 4.35 27.25 -12.62
CA THR A 488 5.76 27.69 -12.56
C THR A 488 6.75 26.59 -12.18
N GLY A 489 6.29 25.50 -11.56
CA GLY A 489 7.14 24.42 -11.07
C GLY A 489 7.93 24.76 -9.79
N GLU A 490 7.66 25.91 -9.16
CA GLU A 490 8.33 26.34 -7.93
C GLU A 490 7.65 25.81 -6.66
N LYS A 491 8.43 25.54 -5.60
CA LYS A 491 7.88 25.20 -4.26
C LYS A 491 7.12 26.39 -3.67
N ILE A 492 5.91 26.13 -3.19
CA ILE A 492 5.00 27.05 -2.52
C ILE A 492 5.12 26.85 -1.01
N THR A 493 5.17 27.95 -0.26
CA THR A 493 5.13 27.96 1.21
C THR A 493 3.69 27.81 1.72
N ALA A 494 3.51 27.32 2.96
CA ALA A 494 2.18 27.18 3.55
C ALA A 494 1.38 28.51 3.61
N GLU A 495 2.08 29.64 3.76
CA GLU A 495 1.46 30.97 3.79
C GLU A 495 0.91 31.40 2.42
N GLU A 496 1.62 31.07 1.33
CA GLU A 496 1.16 31.32 -0.03
C GLU A 496 -0.03 30.42 -0.41
N GLU A 497 -0.04 29.15 0.02
CA GLU A 497 -1.19 28.27 -0.25
C GLU A 497 -2.45 28.72 0.52
N ALA A 498 -2.29 29.21 1.75
CA ALA A 498 -3.40 29.83 2.50
C ALA A 498 -3.97 31.05 1.75
N GLN A 499 -3.10 31.89 1.15
CA GLN A 499 -3.54 33.03 0.33
C GLN A 499 -4.22 32.57 -0.98
N ARG A 500 -3.71 31.52 -1.63
CA ARG A 500 -4.34 30.93 -2.82
C ARG A 500 -5.73 30.39 -2.53
N LYS A 501 -5.90 29.72 -1.39
CA LYS A 501 -7.20 29.24 -0.93
C LYS A 501 -8.19 30.40 -0.77
N VAL A 502 -7.78 31.51 -0.15
CA VAL A 502 -8.61 32.73 -0.03
C VAL A 502 -9.03 33.29 -1.40
N CYS A 503 -8.17 33.23 -2.42
CA CYS A 503 -8.54 33.63 -3.78
C CYS A 503 -9.53 32.64 -4.44
N ARG A 504 -9.32 31.33 -4.28
CA ARG A 504 -10.19 30.28 -4.84
C ARG A 504 -11.59 30.30 -4.23
N ASP A 505 -11.69 30.53 -2.92
CA ASP A 505 -12.96 30.65 -2.21
C ASP A 505 -13.79 31.85 -2.70
N LYS A 506 -13.12 32.84 -3.32
CA LYS A 506 -13.75 34.00 -3.98
C LYS A 506 -13.97 33.80 -5.48
N GLY A 507 -13.75 32.60 -6.02
CA GLY A 507 -13.89 32.29 -7.44
C GLY A 507 -12.80 32.86 -8.35
N MET A 508 -11.72 33.42 -7.78
CA MET A 508 -10.63 34.03 -8.53
C MET A 508 -9.53 33.02 -8.88
N GLY A 509 -8.77 33.30 -9.94
CA GLY A 509 -7.48 32.65 -10.23
C GLY A 509 -6.37 33.23 -9.35
N THR A 510 -5.21 32.59 -9.35
CA THR A 510 -4.05 33.00 -8.54
C THR A 510 -2.80 33.06 -9.40
N ILE A 511 -2.00 34.13 -9.24
CA ILE A 511 -0.67 34.28 -9.84
C ILE A 511 0.33 34.49 -8.70
N LEU A 512 1.52 33.88 -8.78
CA LEU A 512 2.63 34.24 -7.91
C LEU A 512 3.49 35.30 -8.61
N GLU A 513 3.71 36.43 -7.94
CA GLU A 513 4.65 37.46 -8.39
C GLU A 513 5.66 37.79 -7.29
N ASN A 514 6.85 38.27 -7.71
CA ASN A 514 7.87 38.77 -6.79
C ASN A 514 7.80 40.30 -6.73
N GLU A 515 7.35 40.83 -5.60
CA GLU A 515 7.31 42.27 -5.36
C GLU A 515 8.31 42.64 -4.25
N ASN A 516 9.29 43.49 -4.55
CA ASN A 516 10.36 43.90 -3.62
C ASN A 516 11.15 42.74 -3.00
N GLY A 517 11.36 41.65 -3.75
CA GLY A 517 12.10 40.47 -3.28
C GLY A 517 11.30 39.56 -2.35
N LYS A 518 9.99 39.80 -2.19
CA LYS A 518 9.06 38.91 -1.49
C LYS A 518 8.05 38.35 -2.49
N ARG A 519 7.83 37.04 -2.46
CA ARG A 519 6.76 36.39 -3.24
C ARG A 519 5.40 36.71 -2.62
N ILE A 520 4.46 37.07 -3.47
CA ILE A 520 3.07 37.36 -3.09
C ILE A 520 2.11 36.63 -4.01
N VAL A 521 0.94 36.27 -3.48
CA VAL A 521 -0.16 35.67 -4.24
C VAL A 521 -1.15 36.75 -4.64
N ILE A 522 -1.34 36.94 -5.95
CA ILE A 522 -2.29 37.90 -6.51
C ILE A 522 -3.55 37.17 -6.97
N CYS A 523 -4.72 37.56 -6.43
CA CYS A 523 -6.00 37.05 -6.92
C CYS A 523 -6.42 37.79 -8.20
N VAL A 524 -6.69 37.06 -9.28
CA VAL A 524 -7.15 37.61 -10.56
C VAL A 524 -8.55 37.11 -10.91
N ASP A 525 -9.42 38.01 -11.38
CA ASP A 525 -10.75 37.63 -11.84
C ASP A 525 -10.64 36.78 -13.11
N LYS A 526 -11.21 35.58 -13.09
CA LYS A 526 -11.19 34.64 -14.22
C LYS A 526 -11.90 35.19 -15.46
N ASN A 527 -12.71 36.25 -15.31
CA ASN A 527 -13.46 36.88 -16.40
C ASN A 527 -12.72 38.05 -17.07
N GLN A 528 -11.52 38.43 -16.62
CA GLN A 528 -10.72 39.44 -17.32
C GLN A 528 -10.08 38.85 -18.60
N PRO A 529 -10.31 39.44 -19.78
CA PRO A 529 -9.67 38.99 -21.02
C PRO A 529 -8.15 39.21 -20.93
N GLY A 530 -7.40 38.11 -20.79
CA GLY A 530 -5.96 38.08 -20.57
C GLY A 530 -5.52 37.13 -19.45
N ALA A 531 -6.44 36.66 -18.60
CA ALA A 531 -6.13 35.79 -17.46
C ALA A 531 -6.00 34.29 -17.80
N GLN A 532 -6.24 33.89 -19.06
CA GLN A 532 -6.07 32.52 -19.52
C GLN A 532 -5.01 32.45 -20.62
N GLY A 533 -3.81 31.99 -20.25
CA GLY A 533 -2.75 31.61 -21.18
C GLY A 533 -1.64 32.66 -21.32
N GLY A 534 -0.45 32.30 -20.83
CA GLY A 534 0.76 33.13 -20.92
C GLY A 534 1.19 33.38 -22.35
N GLN A 535 0.81 34.53 -22.91
CA GLN A 535 1.48 35.09 -24.08
C GLN A 535 2.44 36.18 -23.62
N GLN A 536 3.73 35.86 -23.65
CA GLN A 536 4.79 36.84 -23.44
C GLN A 536 4.69 37.96 -24.48
N CYS A 537 4.89 39.19 -24.03
CA CYS A 537 4.90 40.37 -24.88
C CYS A 537 5.95 40.22 -25.99
N GLN A 538 5.60 40.61 -27.22
CA GLN A 538 6.55 40.53 -28.33
C GLN A 538 7.74 41.46 -28.06
N GLY A 539 8.93 40.89 -27.95
CA GLY A 539 10.16 41.66 -27.81
C GLY A 539 10.39 42.55 -29.03
N GLN A 540 11.17 43.62 -28.86
CA GLN A 540 11.39 44.60 -29.93
C GLN A 540 12.02 43.97 -31.19
N ASP A 541 12.87 42.96 -31.01
CA ASP A 541 13.46 42.19 -32.12
C ASP A 541 12.42 41.30 -32.85
N GLN A 542 11.47 40.72 -32.12
CA GLN A 542 10.35 39.98 -32.71
C GLN A 542 9.44 40.90 -33.51
N ILE A 543 9.20 42.12 -33.02
CA ILE A 543 8.41 43.14 -33.70
C ILE A 543 9.05 43.52 -35.03
N GLU A 544 10.36 43.80 -35.05
CA GLU A 544 11.02 44.14 -36.31
C GLU A 544 11.07 42.97 -37.29
N LYS A 545 11.24 41.74 -36.79
CA LYS A 545 11.18 40.52 -37.63
C LYS A 545 9.80 40.31 -38.24
N LEU A 546 8.73 40.51 -37.49
CA LEU A 546 7.36 40.38 -37.96
C LEU A 546 6.97 41.51 -38.93
N LYS A 547 7.43 42.73 -38.70
CA LYS A 547 7.25 43.83 -39.68
C LYS A 547 7.91 43.51 -41.02
N GLN A 548 9.14 42.95 -40.99
CA GLN A 548 9.80 42.50 -42.21
C GLN A 548 9.04 41.36 -42.89
N ASP A 549 8.46 40.45 -42.12
CA ASP A 549 7.65 39.35 -42.67
C ASP A 549 6.34 39.85 -43.31
N CYS A 550 5.63 40.81 -42.70
CA CYS A 550 4.48 41.46 -43.34
C CYS A 550 4.88 42.11 -44.68
N LYS A 551 6.01 42.82 -44.67
CA LYS A 551 6.51 43.53 -45.85
C LYS A 551 6.95 42.58 -46.97
N SER A 552 7.53 41.42 -46.63
CA SER A 552 7.89 40.38 -47.60
C SER A 552 6.66 39.79 -48.30
N ARG A 553 5.52 39.78 -47.61
CA ARG A 553 4.21 39.35 -48.12
C ARG A 553 3.44 40.46 -48.86
N GLY A 554 4.05 41.63 -49.07
CA GLY A 554 3.42 42.77 -49.74
C GLY A 554 2.32 43.45 -48.92
N GLN A 555 2.35 43.28 -47.59
CA GLN A 555 1.41 43.88 -46.64
C GLN A 555 2.11 44.98 -45.82
N ASP A 556 1.36 45.99 -45.39
CA ASP A 556 1.86 46.98 -44.45
C ASP A 556 1.76 46.45 -43.03
N ALA A 557 2.73 46.76 -42.17
CA ALA A 557 2.74 46.31 -40.79
C ALA A 557 2.31 47.45 -39.86
N GLN A 558 1.30 47.22 -39.03
CA GLN A 558 0.90 48.14 -37.96
C GLN A 558 1.23 47.53 -36.60
N VAL A 559 1.82 48.32 -35.70
CA VAL A 559 2.05 47.90 -34.32
C VAL A 559 0.92 48.44 -33.45
N GLU A 560 0.16 47.55 -32.83
CA GLU A 560 -0.86 47.90 -31.84
C GLU A 560 -0.36 47.59 -30.44
N ASN A 561 -0.70 48.45 -29.47
CA ASN A 561 -0.40 48.18 -28.07
C ASN A 561 -1.66 47.63 -27.39
N ARG A 562 -1.60 46.38 -26.92
CA ARG A 562 -2.70 45.68 -26.24
C ARG A 562 -2.25 45.32 -24.84
N GLY A 563 -2.84 45.99 -23.84
CA GLY A 563 -2.51 45.77 -22.43
C GLY A 563 -1.08 46.19 -22.05
N GLY A 564 -0.51 47.19 -22.71
CA GLY A 564 0.87 47.64 -22.46
C GLY A 564 1.93 46.91 -23.29
N CYS A 565 1.54 45.86 -24.03
CA CYS A 565 2.44 45.08 -24.86
C CYS A 565 2.24 45.34 -26.36
N PRO A 566 3.32 45.63 -27.12
CA PRO A 566 3.25 45.88 -28.55
C PRO A 566 3.10 44.59 -29.38
N TRP A 567 2.25 44.63 -30.40
CA TRP A 567 1.92 43.52 -31.31
C TRP A 567 1.93 43.96 -32.76
N VAL A 568 2.53 43.19 -33.66
CA VAL A 568 2.53 43.49 -35.10
C VAL A 568 1.35 42.81 -35.81
N ILE A 569 0.59 43.58 -36.58
CA ILE A 569 -0.50 43.11 -37.43
C ILE A 569 -0.18 43.48 -38.87
N CYS A 570 -0.22 42.50 -39.78
CA CYS A 570 -0.05 42.74 -41.22
C CYS A 570 -1.41 43.11 -41.84
N ILE A 571 -1.48 44.24 -42.53
CA ILE A 571 -2.68 44.77 -43.16
C ILE A 571 -2.49 44.72 -44.68
N GLY A 572 -3.34 43.96 -45.36
CA GLY A 572 -3.33 43.88 -46.82
C GLY A 572 -3.80 45.19 -47.44
N GLN A 573 -3.12 45.66 -48.50
CA GLN A 573 -3.56 46.82 -49.30
C GLN A 573 -4.81 46.45 -50.11
N GLY A 574 -5.97 46.45 -49.45
CA GLY A 574 -7.27 46.35 -50.10
C GLY A 574 -7.74 47.73 -50.56
N ASN A 575 -8.05 47.87 -51.84
CA ASN A 575 -8.72 49.04 -52.42
C ASN A 575 -9.93 49.43 -51.57
N GLN A 576 -9.88 50.62 -50.96
CA GLN A 576 -11.03 51.25 -50.31
C GLN A 576 -12.07 51.60 -51.37
N ASN A 577 -13.02 50.71 -51.63
CA ASN A 577 -14.31 51.05 -52.23
C ASN A 577 -15.31 49.91 -52.03
N SER A 578 -15.98 49.90 -50.87
CA SER A 578 -17.31 49.32 -50.68
C SER A 578 -17.70 49.48 -49.20
N MET A 579 -18.25 50.64 -48.85
CA MET A 579 -19.06 50.82 -47.64
C MET A 579 -20.45 51.20 -48.09
N ASN A 580 -21.41 50.29 -47.92
CA ASN A 580 -22.78 50.54 -47.48
C ASN A 580 -23.66 49.31 -47.77
N GLN A 581 -24.10 48.61 -46.72
CA GLN A 581 -25.52 48.45 -46.41
C GLN A 581 -25.75 47.66 -45.11
N GLN A 582 -26.83 48.05 -44.44
CA GLN A 582 -27.35 47.64 -43.14
C GLN A 582 -28.15 46.32 -43.19
N PRO A 583 -28.54 45.76 -42.02
CA PRO A 583 -28.96 44.37 -41.89
C PRO A 583 -30.47 44.17 -42.08
N GLY A 584 -30.85 43.06 -42.72
CA GLY A 584 -32.21 42.53 -42.59
C GLY A 584 -32.68 41.63 -43.72
N GLN A 585 -33.37 40.56 -43.31
CA GLN A 585 -34.35 39.73 -44.04
C GLN A 585 -33.86 38.49 -44.81
N TYR A 586 -34.35 37.35 -44.32
CA TYR A 586 -34.42 36.06 -44.99
C TYR A 586 -35.37 36.11 -46.19
N VAL A 587 -34.95 35.53 -47.33
CA VAL A 587 -35.83 34.99 -48.37
C VAL A 587 -35.22 33.69 -48.91
N ALA A 588 -36.08 32.69 -49.10
CA ALA A 588 -35.75 31.35 -49.57
C ALA A 588 -35.55 31.27 -51.11
N GLY A 589 -34.66 30.36 -51.51
CA GLY A 589 -34.61 29.72 -52.83
C GLY A 589 -33.72 30.43 -53.85
N ASP A 590 -32.58 29.82 -54.21
CA ASP A 590 -32.48 29.07 -55.46
C ASP A 590 -31.13 28.33 -55.59
N LYS A 591 -31.17 27.23 -56.35
CA LYS A 591 -30.05 26.34 -56.63
C LYS A 591 -29.02 27.02 -57.53
N SER A 592 -27.82 27.28 -57.01
CA SER A 592 -26.60 27.28 -57.82
C SER A 592 -25.37 27.04 -56.93
N GLY A 593 -24.65 25.96 -57.22
CA GLY A 593 -23.50 25.52 -56.46
C GLY A 593 -22.36 26.53 -56.54
N ILE A 594 -21.94 27.01 -55.37
CA ILE A 594 -20.64 27.65 -55.18
C ILE A 594 -19.65 26.51 -54.92
N LYS A 595 -18.78 26.25 -55.89
CA LYS A 595 -17.62 25.36 -55.73
C LYS A 595 -16.65 26.02 -54.75
N CYS A 596 -16.32 25.34 -53.65
CA CYS A 596 -15.12 25.69 -52.88
C CYS A 596 -13.88 25.28 -53.68
N PRO A 597 -12.85 26.14 -53.75
CA PRO A 597 -11.52 25.71 -54.13
C PRO A 597 -10.93 24.95 -52.94
N ASP A 598 -10.67 23.65 -53.16
CA ASP A 598 -9.52 22.90 -52.65
C ASP A 598 -9.91 21.42 -52.45
N ASN A 599 -9.24 20.54 -53.21
CA ASN A 599 -9.52 19.10 -53.31
C ASN A 599 -8.84 18.30 -52.18
N ILE A 600 -9.41 18.26 -50.97
CA ILE A 600 -8.89 17.38 -49.91
C ILE A 600 -10.03 16.63 -49.23
N CYS A 601 -10.18 15.35 -49.57
CA CYS A 601 -10.84 14.35 -48.72
C CYS A 601 -9.74 13.65 -47.91
N ASP A 602 -9.96 13.44 -46.62
CA ASP A 602 -8.99 12.76 -45.77
C ASP A 602 -9.04 11.23 -45.96
N ASP A 603 -8.05 10.53 -45.39
CA ASP A 603 -7.89 9.10 -45.60
C ASP A 603 -8.95 8.26 -44.87
N TYR A 604 -9.68 8.85 -43.92
CA TYR A 604 -10.82 8.22 -43.26
C TYR A 604 -12.01 8.11 -44.22
N GLU A 605 -12.26 9.16 -45.02
CA GLU A 605 -13.33 9.22 -46.01
C GLU A 605 -13.08 8.32 -47.23
N LYS A 606 -11.81 8.06 -47.59
CA LYS A 606 -11.46 7.10 -48.67
C LYS A 606 -11.71 5.64 -48.27
N MET A 607 -11.66 5.32 -46.99
CA MET A 607 -11.81 3.94 -46.49
C MET A 607 -13.26 3.56 -46.17
N ASN A 608 -14.19 4.52 -46.13
CA ASN A 608 -15.60 4.30 -45.79
C ASN A 608 -16.55 4.84 -46.87
N SER A 609 -16.75 4.06 -47.93
CA SER A 609 -17.62 4.41 -49.08
C SER A 609 -19.10 4.59 -48.77
N TYR A 610 -19.55 4.25 -47.56
CA TYR A 610 -20.94 4.41 -47.11
C TYR A 610 -21.17 5.66 -46.24
N ALA A 611 -20.10 6.38 -45.88
CA ALA A 611 -20.16 7.45 -44.88
C ALA A 611 -20.22 8.90 -45.44
N CYS A 612 -20.20 9.12 -46.77
CA CYS A 612 -20.16 10.50 -47.29
C CYS A 612 -21.55 11.10 -47.64
N PRO A 613 -21.78 12.39 -47.30
CA PRO A 613 -22.82 13.24 -47.88
C PRO A 613 -22.56 13.52 -49.38
N GLU A 614 -23.54 14.14 -50.05
CA GLU A 614 -23.67 14.25 -51.51
C GLU A 614 -22.54 14.99 -52.27
N ASP A 615 -21.52 15.51 -51.57
CA ASP A 615 -20.45 16.35 -52.15
C ASP A 615 -19.23 15.57 -52.69
N CYS A 616 -19.14 14.24 -52.52
CA CYS A 616 -18.02 13.42 -53.04
C CYS A 616 -18.36 12.56 -54.27
N GLY A 617 -19.46 12.83 -54.98
CA GLY A 617 -19.70 12.30 -56.33
C GLY A 617 -20.19 10.85 -56.44
N GLY A 618 -20.72 10.25 -55.37
CA GLY A 618 -21.34 8.91 -55.42
C GLY A 618 -22.82 8.96 -55.82
N THR A 619 -23.20 8.42 -56.99
CA THR A 619 -24.61 8.28 -57.38
C THR A 619 -25.27 7.07 -56.71
N ARG A 620 -26.33 7.26 -55.91
CA ARG A 620 -27.23 6.17 -55.48
C ARG A 620 -28.22 5.84 -56.60
N GLN A 621 -28.18 4.62 -57.14
CA GLN A 621 -29.29 4.09 -57.94
C GLN A 621 -30.38 3.50 -57.02
N PRO A 622 -31.67 3.76 -57.27
CA PRO A 622 -32.76 3.11 -56.55
C PRO A 622 -33.22 1.84 -57.28
N GLY A 623 -33.22 0.68 -56.63
CA GLY A 623 -33.88 -0.49 -57.21
C GLY A 623 -33.69 -1.83 -56.50
N ASN A 624 -34.82 -2.40 -56.06
CA ASN A 624 -35.17 -3.83 -55.95
C ASN A 624 -34.44 -4.71 -54.92
N TYR A 625 -35.14 -4.97 -53.81
CA TYR A 625 -35.04 -6.22 -53.06
C TYR A 625 -36.02 -7.25 -53.63
N PRO A 626 -35.58 -8.47 -53.98
CA PRO A 626 -36.43 -9.64 -53.95
C PRO A 626 -36.24 -10.41 -52.63
N GLN A 627 -37.38 -10.77 -52.02
CA GLN A 627 -37.49 -11.79 -50.97
C GLN A 627 -36.82 -13.10 -51.41
N GLN A 628 -36.04 -13.73 -50.53
CA GLN A 628 -35.83 -15.18 -50.58
C GLN A 628 -35.87 -15.81 -49.17
N GLN A 629 -36.51 -16.98 -49.16
CA GLN A 629 -36.90 -17.84 -48.04
C GLN A 629 -35.75 -18.74 -47.53
N PRO A 630 -35.95 -19.42 -46.38
CA PRO A 630 -34.90 -20.13 -45.65
C PRO A 630 -34.68 -21.56 -46.18
N GLY A 631 -33.42 -22.01 -46.21
CA GLY A 631 -33.09 -23.39 -46.53
C GLY A 631 -31.60 -23.71 -46.33
N ASP A 632 -31.36 -24.66 -45.43
CA ASP A 632 -30.25 -25.62 -45.33
C ASP A 632 -28.86 -25.22 -45.86
N TYR A 633 -27.92 -25.07 -44.94
CA TYR A 633 -26.51 -25.35 -45.24
C TYR A 633 -25.97 -26.42 -44.30
N GLN A 634 -25.64 -27.55 -44.92
CA GLN A 634 -24.85 -28.65 -44.38
C GLN A 634 -23.41 -28.17 -44.09
N GLN A 635 -22.90 -28.57 -42.93
CA GLN A 635 -21.47 -28.56 -42.62
C GLN A 635 -20.68 -29.44 -43.60
N PRO A 636 -19.47 -29.03 -44.00
CA PRO A 636 -18.44 -29.98 -44.35
C PRO A 636 -17.51 -30.26 -43.15
N GLU A 637 -17.44 -31.54 -42.79
CA GLU A 637 -16.33 -32.13 -42.02
C GLU A 637 -15.04 -32.16 -42.85
N ASN A 638 -13.91 -32.06 -42.12
CA ASN A 638 -12.55 -32.62 -42.35
C ASN A 638 -11.47 -31.56 -42.11
N ARG A 639 -10.25 -31.82 -41.62
CA ARG A 639 -9.59 -32.90 -40.85
C ARG A 639 -8.13 -32.40 -40.74
N ILE A 640 -7.50 -32.58 -39.57
CA ILE A 640 -6.06 -32.85 -39.32
C ILE A 640 -5.02 -31.70 -39.46
N ASP A 641 -4.36 -31.48 -38.30
CA ASP A 641 -2.96 -31.18 -37.99
C ASP A 641 -2.16 -30.14 -38.81
N GLU A 642 -1.81 -29.03 -38.15
CA GLU A 642 -0.45 -28.48 -38.22
C GLU A 642 -0.13 -27.63 -36.97
N GLN A 643 0.99 -27.93 -36.31
CA GLN A 643 1.52 -27.19 -35.17
C GLN A 643 2.14 -25.88 -35.65
N GLN A 644 1.66 -24.73 -35.15
CA GLN A 644 2.37 -23.46 -35.25
C GLN A 644 3.19 -23.20 -33.98
N GLN A 645 4.49 -22.96 -34.19
CA GLN A 645 5.46 -22.54 -33.18
C GLN A 645 5.17 -21.11 -32.68
N PRO A 646 5.51 -20.78 -31.41
CA PRO A 646 5.34 -19.43 -30.89
C PRO A 646 6.34 -18.45 -31.50
N ASN A 647 5.83 -17.29 -31.90
CA ASN A 647 6.58 -16.13 -32.37
C ASN A 647 7.58 -15.68 -31.30
N GLN A 648 8.86 -15.69 -31.65
CA GLN A 648 9.94 -15.15 -30.81
C GLN A 648 10.00 -13.63 -30.92
N ASN A 649 10.33 -13.04 -29.77
CA ASN A 649 10.49 -11.61 -29.51
C ASN A 649 11.39 -10.89 -30.53
N GLN A 650 11.04 -9.63 -30.82
CA GLN A 650 11.92 -8.67 -31.50
C GLN A 650 13.15 -8.38 -30.64
N GLU A 651 14.24 -9.08 -30.92
CA GLU A 651 15.57 -8.67 -30.47
C GLU A 651 16.16 -7.63 -31.43
N ASN A 652 16.51 -6.46 -30.90
CA ASN A 652 17.20 -5.41 -31.64
C ASN A 652 18.63 -5.87 -31.99
N PHE A 653 18.87 -6.25 -33.25
CA PHE A 653 20.21 -6.60 -33.74
C PHE A 653 21.09 -5.36 -33.93
N CYS A 654 22.22 -5.28 -33.22
CA CYS A 654 23.33 -4.39 -33.55
C CYS A 654 24.18 -5.04 -34.67
N SER A 655 24.31 -4.38 -35.84
CA SER A 655 25.13 -4.91 -36.93
C SER A 655 26.61 -4.58 -36.74
N GLY A 656 27.47 -5.60 -36.63
CA GLY A 656 28.94 -5.47 -36.61
C GLY A 656 29.61 -6.01 -35.33
N GLN A 657 30.92 -6.25 -35.38
CA GLN A 657 31.71 -6.68 -34.22
C GLN A 657 31.77 -5.57 -33.16
N ALA A 658 31.50 -5.92 -31.90
CA ALA A 658 31.57 -5.01 -30.78
C ALA A 658 33.01 -4.47 -30.59
N PRO A 659 33.20 -3.15 -30.40
CA PRO A 659 34.52 -2.57 -30.19
C PRO A 659 35.07 -2.93 -28.79
N SER A 660 36.39 -3.08 -28.66
CA SER A 660 37.03 -3.23 -27.35
C SER A 660 37.05 -1.87 -26.63
N CYS A 661 36.23 -1.71 -25.59
CA CYS A 661 36.25 -0.53 -24.72
C CYS A 661 37.21 -0.78 -23.54
N ALA A 662 38.16 0.13 -23.30
CA ALA A 662 39.08 0.10 -22.17
C ALA A 662 38.97 1.42 -21.37
N PRO A 663 39.18 1.42 -20.04
CA PRO A 663 39.66 0.30 -19.22
C PRO A 663 38.60 -0.59 -18.57
N ASN A 664 37.33 -0.20 -18.41
CA ASN A 664 36.39 -0.98 -17.55
C ASN A 664 34.90 -0.90 -17.97
N GLY A 665 34.56 -1.12 -19.25
CA GLY A 665 33.14 -1.20 -19.63
C GLY A 665 32.89 -2.13 -20.81
N ALA A 666 31.91 -3.03 -20.70
CA ALA A 666 31.42 -3.78 -21.85
C ALA A 666 30.62 -2.83 -22.77
N PRO A 667 30.82 -2.85 -24.10
CA PRO A 667 29.98 -2.10 -25.02
C PRO A 667 28.53 -2.62 -24.96
N TYR A 668 27.56 -1.73 -25.07
CA TYR A 668 26.14 -2.08 -25.16
C TYR A 668 25.49 -1.48 -26.41
N CYS A 669 24.37 -2.07 -26.85
CA CYS A 669 23.66 -1.67 -28.07
C CYS A 669 22.62 -0.60 -27.76
N GLN A 670 22.71 0.58 -28.39
CA GLN A 670 21.70 1.63 -28.29
C GLN A 670 21.39 2.15 -29.70
N ASN A 671 20.11 2.06 -30.12
CA ASN A 671 19.64 2.46 -31.45
C ASN A 671 20.41 1.80 -32.61
N GLY A 672 20.75 0.51 -32.48
CA GLY A 672 21.46 -0.26 -33.51
C GLY A 672 22.96 0.02 -33.62
N ASN A 673 23.54 0.84 -32.72
CA ASN A 673 24.97 1.14 -32.66
C ASN A 673 25.60 0.69 -31.34
N TRP A 674 26.86 0.26 -31.40
CA TRP A 674 27.66 -0.06 -30.21
C TRP A 674 28.13 1.20 -29.49
N VAL A 675 27.89 1.29 -28.18
CA VAL A 675 28.28 2.42 -27.32
C VAL A 675 29.19 1.92 -26.19
N CYS A 676 30.31 2.62 -25.95
CA CYS A 676 31.17 2.39 -24.79
C CYS A 676 30.79 3.34 -23.64
N PRO A 677 30.62 2.87 -22.39
CA PRO A 677 30.40 3.75 -21.25
C PRO A 677 31.66 4.59 -20.94
N GLN A 678 31.48 5.86 -20.57
CA GLN A 678 32.58 6.75 -20.18
C GLN A 678 33.02 6.47 -18.74
N ALA A 679 34.34 6.49 -18.49
CA ALA A 679 34.89 6.33 -17.14
C ALA A 679 34.52 7.52 -16.24
N PRO A 680 34.17 7.29 -14.96
CA PRO A 680 33.85 8.37 -14.03
C PRO A 680 35.06 9.30 -13.83
N GLN A 681 34.84 10.60 -13.95
CA GLN A 681 35.87 11.61 -13.70
C GLN A 681 36.17 11.67 -12.20
N GLN A 682 37.43 11.48 -11.81
CA GLN A 682 37.90 11.72 -10.44
C GLN A 682 37.91 13.23 -10.15
N GLU A 683 37.12 13.67 -9.19
CA GLU A 683 37.21 15.00 -8.61
C GLU A 683 38.51 15.16 -7.81
N GLN A 684 39.35 16.11 -8.22
CA GLN A 684 40.51 16.55 -7.45
C GLN A 684 40.05 17.38 -6.25
N GLN A 685 40.18 16.82 -5.04
CA GLN A 685 40.04 17.60 -3.81
C GLN A 685 41.24 18.56 -3.65
N THR A 686 40.94 19.85 -3.55
CA THR A 686 41.91 20.89 -3.23
C THR A 686 42.00 21.01 -1.71
N GLN A 687 43.19 20.77 -1.13
CA GLN A 687 43.46 20.98 0.30
C GLN A 687 43.49 22.49 0.60
N GLN A 688 42.67 22.92 1.56
CA GLN A 688 42.80 24.24 2.19
C GLN A 688 43.16 24.06 3.67
N GLU A 689 44.30 24.62 4.02
CA GLU A 689 44.97 24.61 5.32
C GLU A 689 44.20 25.51 6.32
N GLN A 690 43.70 24.95 7.42
CA GLN A 690 43.11 25.73 8.53
C GLN A 690 44.00 25.67 9.76
N GLN A 691 44.39 26.85 10.25
CA GLN A 691 45.11 27.09 11.49
C GLN A 691 44.19 26.95 12.73
N PRO A 692 44.75 26.59 13.90
CA PRO A 692 43.96 26.33 15.12
C PRO A 692 43.55 27.64 15.83
N GLN A 693 42.26 27.78 16.12
CA GLN A 693 41.76 28.79 17.07
C GLN A 693 41.50 28.14 18.44
N THR A 694 42.10 28.75 19.45
CA THR A 694 42.00 28.45 20.88
C THR A 694 40.65 28.86 21.48
N SER A 695 40.02 27.94 22.22
CA SER A 695 38.84 28.18 23.06
C SER A 695 39.12 29.13 24.24
N PRO A 696 38.13 29.95 24.65
CA PRO A 696 38.05 30.46 26.01
C PRO A 696 36.96 29.75 26.82
N SER A 697 37.32 29.38 28.06
CA SER A 697 36.41 28.91 29.12
C SER A 697 35.29 29.90 29.44
N PRO A 698 34.10 29.44 29.85
CA PRO A 698 33.14 30.31 30.50
C PRO A 698 33.28 30.29 32.02
N THR A 699 33.22 31.50 32.56
CA THR A 699 33.23 31.87 33.97
C THR A 699 31.86 31.67 34.61
N GLU A 700 31.90 31.16 35.83
CA GLU A 700 30.81 30.96 36.78
C GLU A 700 30.20 32.31 37.24
N THR A 701 28.89 32.47 37.15
CA THR A 701 28.15 33.56 37.83
C THR A 701 26.71 33.13 38.11
N ALA A 702 26.37 32.93 39.39
CA ALA A 702 25.00 32.93 39.90
C ALA A 702 24.47 34.38 39.98
N PRO A 703 23.16 34.68 39.85
CA PRO A 703 22.26 34.56 41.01
C PRO A 703 20.74 34.41 40.73
N ALA A 704 20.01 34.30 41.84
CA ALA A 704 18.64 34.75 42.10
C ALA A 704 17.47 33.79 41.84
N THR A 705 17.03 33.20 42.95
CA THR A 705 15.78 32.47 43.17
C THR A 705 14.59 33.43 43.11
N GLU A 706 13.63 33.16 42.22
CA GLU A 706 12.32 33.82 42.19
C GLU A 706 11.22 32.77 42.38
N SER A 707 10.46 32.94 43.45
CA SER A 707 9.39 32.07 43.92
C SER A 707 8.11 32.28 43.13
N SER A 708 7.50 31.20 42.63
CA SER A 708 6.15 31.20 42.05
C SER A 708 5.19 30.28 42.85
N PRO A 709 3.90 30.64 42.98
CA PRO A 709 3.02 30.13 44.02
C PRO A 709 2.31 28.82 43.68
N ALA A 710 1.94 28.10 44.74
CA ALA A 710 1.19 26.84 44.73
C ALA A 710 -0.25 27.00 44.20
N PRO A 711 -0.81 25.98 43.51
CA PRO A 711 -2.23 25.95 43.17
C PRO A 711 -3.08 25.45 44.36
N GLU A 712 -4.20 26.13 44.59
CA GLU A 712 -5.24 25.77 45.57
C GLU A 712 -6.03 24.50 45.15
N PRO A 713 -6.55 23.72 46.11
CA PRO A 713 -7.30 22.49 45.86
C PRO A 713 -8.77 22.76 45.49
N SER A 714 -9.23 22.15 44.40
CA SER A 714 -10.63 22.14 43.99
C SER A 714 -11.47 21.11 44.75
N ALA A 715 -12.73 21.46 44.98
CA ALA A 715 -13.72 20.84 45.85
C ALA A 715 -14.23 19.45 45.38
N PRO A 716 -14.80 18.63 46.30
CA PRO A 716 -15.21 17.26 46.02
C PRO A 716 -16.50 17.17 45.20
N ILE A 717 -16.45 16.35 44.13
CA ILE A 717 -17.62 15.99 43.32
C ILE A 717 -18.37 14.86 44.02
N THR A 718 -19.65 15.11 44.33
CA THR A 718 -20.61 14.18 44.91
C THR A 718 -20.97 13.05 43.95
N GLY A 719 -20.78 11.81 44.39
CA GLY A 719 -21.16 10.59 43.67
C GLY A 719 -22.67 10.36 43.62
N GLY A 720 -23.18 10.14 42.40
CA GLY A 720 -24.52 9.61 42.14
C GLY A 720 -24.42 8.16 41.68
N THR A 721 -24.96 7.25 42.47
CA THR A 721 -25.06 5.80 42.21
C THR A 721 -26.13 5.54 41.14
N ILE A 722 -25.76 5.01 39.98
CA ILE A 722 -26.71 4.47 39.00
C ILE A 722 -26.66 2.95 39.07
N THR A 723 -27.74 2.35 39.57
CA THR A 723 -28.00 0.91 39.59
C THR A 723 -28.49 0.45 38.22
N GLY A 724 -27.57 -0.04 37.38
CA GLY A 724 -27.88 -0.68 36.10
C GLY A 724 -28.18 -2.17 36.26
N ARG A 725 -29.40 -2.60 35.91
CA ARG A 725 -29.83 -3.99 35.81
C ARG A 725 -29.06 -4.74 34.73
N ILE A 726 -28.58 -5.93 35.07
CA ILE A 726 -28.08 -6.94 34.14
C ILE A 726 -29.28 -7.49 33.35
N ILE A 727 -29.29 -7.30 32.03
CA ILE A 727 -30.12 -8.08 31.11
C ILE A 727 -29.18 -9.06 30.41
N VAL A 728 -29.30 -10.34 30.75
CA VAL A 728 -28.64 -11.43 30.03
C VAL A 728 -29.46 -11.70 28.77
N SER A 729 -28.87 -11.47 27.60
CA SER A 729 -29.41 -11.92 26.31
C SER A 729 -28.63 -13.15 25.86
N ASN A 730 -29.31 -14.30 25.84
CA ASN A 730 -28.83 -15.51 25.16
C ASN A 730 -29.20 -15.41 23.68
N TYR A 731 -28.23 -15.23 22.81
CA TYR A 731 -28.35 -15.61 21.39
C TYR A 731 -27.03 -16.20 20.92
N GLY A 732 -27.00 -17.53 20.83
CA GLY A 732 -26.13 -18.25 19.91
C GLY A 732 -26.96 -18.66 18.70
N ASP A 733 -26.47 -18.38 17.50
CA ASP A 733 -26.09 -19.39 16.51
C ASP A 733 -25.46 -18.69 15.30
N GLU A 734 -24.25 -19.11 14.96
CA GLU A 734 -23.46 -18.68 13.82
C GLU A 734 -23.93 -19.43 12.55
N ASN A 735 -23.74 -18.80 11.38
CA ASN A 735 -23.88 -19.33 10.00
C ASN A 735 -25.12 -18.95 9.17
N SER A 736 -25.28 -17.66 8.86
CA SER A 736 -25.91 -17.24 7.59
C SER A 736 -25.20 -16.02 7.02
N ARG A 737 -24.47 -16.23 5.91
CA ARG A 737 -23.59 -15.26 5.24
C ARG A 737 -24.34 -14.45 4.16
N ASP A 738 -25.62 -14.14 4.38
CA ASP A 738 -26.51 -13.44 3.45
C ASP A 738 -27.06 -12.09 4.00
N GLY A 739 -26.56 -11.63 5.14
CA GLY A 739 -27.08 -10.45 5.85
C GLY A 739 -26.88 -9.08 5.20
N ASP A 740 -25.81 -8.90 4.42
CA ASP A 740 -25.34 -7.55 4.03
C ASP A 740 -25.69 -7.15 2.58
N ARG A 741 -26.54 -7.91 1.86
CA ARG A 741 -26.74 -7.74 0.40
C ARG A 741 -27.98 -6.94 -0.04
N PHE A 742 -28.72 -6.35 0.89
CA PHE A 742 -30.07 -5.82 0.61
C PHE A 742 -30.16 -4.29 0.55
N LEU A 743 -29.39 -3.57 1.38
CA LEU A 743 -29.49 -2.11 1.45
C LEU A 743 -28.82 -1.40 0.25
N ASP A 744 -27.70 -1.92 -0.25
CA ASP A 744 -26.95 -1.31 -1.37
C ASP A 744 -27.70 -1.28 -2.71
N TYR A 745 -28.65 -2.19 -2.94
CA TYR A 745 -29.40 -2.24 -4.20
C TYR A 745 -30.55 -1.22 -4.26
N TRP A 746 -31.04 -0.76 -3.11
CA TRP A 746 -32.21 0.13 -3.03
C TRP A 746 -31.88 1.59 -2.73
N PHE A 747 -30.73 1.89 -2.12
CA PHE A 747 -30.30 3.27 -1.89
C PHE A 747 -29.53 3.89 -3.06
N ASN A 748 -29.01 3.08 -3.99
CA ASN A 748 -28.25 3.55 -5.17
C ASN A 748 -29.10 3.72 -6.45
N ARG A 749 -30.42 3.81 -6.31
CA ARG A 749 -31.36 4.09 -7.40
C ARG A 749 -32.46 5.02 -6.90
#